data_AF-A0A821A6D3-F1
#
_entry.id   AF-A0A821A6D3-F1
#
_cell.length_a   1.000
_cell.length_b   1.000
_cell.length_c   1.000
_cell.angle_alpha   90.00
_cell.angle_beta   90.00
_cell.angle_gamma   90.00
#
_symmetry.space_group_name_H-M   'P 1'
#
loop_
_entity.id
_entity.type
_entity.pdbx_description
1 polymer ?
#
loop_
_entity_poly.entity_id
_entity_poly.type
_entity_poly.pdbx_seq_one_letter_code
_entity_poly.pdbx_strand_id
1 'polypeptide(L)'
;MVRLTPEIIEVAPQYLNPVGQYELCLRDLKISVIENLGVTLNQFDTIDFTNNDLRKLDGFPFLPKLKTIYLANNHITRIAENLQQYIPNLDTLMLNNNLLQELTDIDPLATLPKLTHVSFVRSPIAMKKDYRLYVIHRLPNLRTLDFNQITQKEREAARKLYKSKSSEKLKKQQKGDNTFVPGEELAKQQQQKTPRLTKKNADAIKKAISEAKSLEEVERLKAMLQSGQMPGLVNQHNDNSMEQGNTYEQNATVVHVADLAHARAQELQSLLYELGHRQDKHRTALQILPRYMRRRAASYNIKRLPRSLRPLADPKTGTAKTKRPSRCYRRRPRNLLSSYTNRQRKVKWLKTHIWHAKRFHMNTLWNYRLAEKSNTKCIRPTYKSLRERCLLHDMSYYGCIQLEGNEDEIIEKMNPLFPSSSHNLTPKAKMYLGGQFEGQCFVYKPNTQECLTPISFMWMPSTDKRRKLWIWCHPASYNTLANILISLFDTSSFISTEEPPVKKQKNDEQQQQTVAVTLLRDQQQLSRFRLIGPLSMAILKHAFHPSVLPSDAIERKTAPFSWWSNEAHSTDIYQQQLQFWNSNISNTSTMMPNRVVALVVRDPRIFTPIKPKLTIHSKTKVEKIESFPPSSIDLASSPLWIEKYRTYCCEHKLATYQINLIRSKSTVDNNELQLNEEESQIPLIFIHHHDLLSSISKHKQYRNDFGSGWDIILPNEWAQIFWISLVYSGARPIGQKELSLISHETGEFQFPQEYPDTDAGIEWASKIEAEQLTYFSKCPPSKRPNFFLNGIASPFRPLWSNIVHDWTVEYDPSSTVINSHRFYVLRDRHRLSLDNLRQHLHSLVPIRISIKGRKGIIDNTTLIYLPTMDDLKDNKKTIVESRHCDRARIEERKMKKAKQSYQKGKTMVKLIEQRANNSKQAIIHDCDRKLLGAITSGAFQFSKACCTGKGFIAMGGLLTLLQQQQQQKNAKKQFQRVLIRTIKSQYYRWASLEF
;
A
#
# COMPACT_ATOMS: atom_id res chain seq x y z
N MET A 1 27.78 -16.78 -33.07
CA MET A 1 28.68 -15.98 -32.21
C MET A 1 28.45 -16.47 -30.78
N VAL A 2 29.34 -17.34 -30.27
CA VAL A 2 29.20 -17.92 -28.93
C VAL A 2 29.73 -16.89 -27.93
N ARG A 3 28.96 -16.62 -26.88
CA ARG A 3 29.40 -15.77 -25.76
C ARG A 3 30.06 -16.62 -24.70
N LEU A 4 31.13 -16.13 -24.10
CA LEU A 4 31.81 -16.82 -23.00
C LEU A 4 30.95 -16.72 -21.73
N THR A 5 30.11 -17.72 -21.47
CA THR A 5 29.27 -17.79 -20.27
C THR A 5 30.02 -18.49 -19.11
N PRO A 6 29.62 -18.23 -17.85
CA PRO A 6 30.12 -18.96 -16.68
C PRO A 6 30.06 -20.49 -16.82
N GLU A 7 28.97 -21.00 -17.39
CA GLU A 7 28.75 -22.44 -17.60
C GLU A 7 29.78 -23.05 -18.55
N ILE A 8 30.15 -22.34 -19.63
CA ILE A 8 31.19 -22.80 -20.56
C ILE A 8 32.55 -22.88 -19.86
N ILE A 9 32.86 -21.92 -18.97
CA ILE A 9 34.12 -21.90 -18.21
C ILE A 9 34.17 -23.06 -17.21
N GLU A 10 33.04 -23.39 -16.56
CA GLU A 10 32.97 -24.46 -15.57
C GLU A 10 33.11 -25.86 -16.21
N VAL A 11 32.56 -26.03 -17.41
CA VAL A 11 32.63 -27.30 -18.17
C VAL A 11 33.92 -27.44 -18.99
N ALA A 12 34.63 -26.34 -19.22
CA ALA A 12 35.87 -26.35 -20.00
C ALA A 12 36.96 -27.23 -19.34
N PRO A 13 37.78 -27.94 -20.14
CA PRO A 13 38.87 -28.76 -19.60
C PRO A 13 39.88 -27.92 -18.81
N GLN A 14 40.24 -28.43 -17.64
CA GLN A 14 41.18 -27.84 -16.70
C GLN A 14 42.21 -28.89 -16.32
N TYR A 15 43.50 -28.61 -16.55
CA TYR A 15 44.57 -29.56 -16.27
C TYR A 15 45.89 -28.84 -15.97
N LEU A 16 46.84 -29.58 -15.40
CA LEU A 16 48.21 -29.11 -15.25
C LEU A 16 48.94 -29.33 -16.58
N ASN A 17 49.45 -28.25 -17.18
CA ASN A 17 50.18 -28.35 -18.43
C ASN A 17 51.62 -28.90 -18.20
N PRO A 18 52.36 -29.31 -19.26
CA PRO A 18 53.69 -29.91 -19.13
C PRO A 18 54.75 -29.02 -18.46
N VAL A 19 54.49 -27.71 -18.34
CA VAL A 19 55.37 -26.74 -17.66
C VAL A 19 54.98 -26.59 -16.18
N GLY A 20 54.05 -27.40 -15.69
CA GLY A 20 53.57 -27.38 -14.30
C GLY A 20 52.67 -26.19 -13.97
N GLN A 21 52.03 -25.58 -14.98
CA GLN A 21 51.10 -24.45 -14.81
C GLN A 21 49.66 -24.92 -14.93
N TYR A 22 48.77 -24.40 -14.09
CA TYR A 22 47.35 -24.78 -14.15
C TYR A 22 46.67 -24.04 -15.31
N GLU A 23 46.15 -24.81 -16.27
CA GLU A 23 45.67 -24.31 -17.57
C GLU A 23 44.17 -24.50 -17.74
N LEU A 24 43.49 -23.46 -18.22
CA LEU A 24 42.10 -23.49 -18.66
C LEU A 24 42.04 -23.51 -20.19
N CYS A 25 41.51 -24.58 -20.76
CA CYS A 25 41.43 -24.76 -22.22
C CYS A 25 40.06 -24.32 -22.76
N LEU A 26 40.03 -23.18 -23.48
CA LEU A 26 38.84 -22.61 -24.12
C LEU A 26 38.94 -22.66 -25.65
N ARG A 27 39.61 -23.68 -26.19
CA ARG A 27 39.88 -23.84 -27.63
C ARG A 27 38.64 -24.28 -28.42
N ASP A 28 38.52 -23.82 -29.67
CA ASP A 28 37.50 -24.27 -30.65
C ASP A 28 36.03 -23.98 -30.25
N LEU A 29 35.80 -23.03 -29.35
CA LEU A 29 34.47 -22.71 -28.82
C LEU A 29 33.73 -21.58 -29.57
N LYS A 30 34.32 -21.02 -30.64
CA LYS A 30 33.77 -19.89 -31.43
C LYS A 30 33.45 -18.66 -30.56
N ILE A 31 34.27 -18.44 -29.53
CA ILE A 31 34.14 -17.32 -28.60
C ILE A 31 34.52 -16.03 -29.31
N SER A 32 33.65 -15.03 -29.23
CA SER A 32 33.89 -13.76 -29.94
C SER A 32 34.34 -12.59 -29.06
N VAL A 33 34.09 -12.68 -27.75
CA VAL A 33 34.41 -11.64 -26.76
C VAL A 33 34.82 -12.33 -25.47
N ILE A 34 35.92 -11.87 -24.86
CA ILE A 34 36.33 -12.29 -23.52
C ILE A 34 35.44 -11.58 -22.50
N GLU A 35 34.64 -12.34 -21.76
CA GLU A 35 33.79 -11.85 -20.67
C GLU A 35 33.64 -12.95 -19.61
N ASN A 36 33.12 -12.61 -18.42
CA ASN A 36 32.80 -13.56 -17.35
C ASN A 36 33.96 -14.41 -16.78
N LEU A 37 35.22 -14.10 -17.11
CA LEU A 37 36.39 -14.75 -16.51
C LEU A 37 36.51 -14.54 -14.99
N GLY A 38 35.68 -13.71 -14.36
CA GLY A 38 35.67 -13.53 -12.91
C GLY A 38 35.29 -14.80 -12.14
N VAL A 39 34.59 -15.73 -12.82
CA VAL A 39 34.20 -17.04 -12.29
C VAL A 39 35.40 -17.95 -12.05
N THR A 40 36.51 -17.72 -12.76
CA THR A 40 37.75 -18.50 -12.58
C THR A 40 38.42 -18.27 -11.24
N LEU A 41 37.98 -17.28 -10.45
CA LEU A 41 38.50 -16.94 -9.12
C LEU A 41 40.04 -16.84 -9.04
N ASN A 42 40.69 -16.43 -10.14
CA ASN A 42 42.15 -16.30 -10.24
C ASN A 42 42.90 -17.60 -9.91
N GLN A 43 42.38 -18.75 -10.35
CA GLN A 43 42.97 -20.06 -10.10
C GLN A 43 44.02 -20.48 -11.14
N PHE A 44 43.93 -19.99 -12.38
CA PHE A 44 44.76 -20.44 -13.51
C PHE A 44 46.00 -19.57 -13.75
N ASP A 45 47.11 -20.21 -14.10
CA ASP A 45 48.34 -19.58 -14.56
C ASP A 45 48.34 -19.37 -16.09
N THR A 46 47.64 -20.24 -16.84
CA THR A 46 47.54 -20.21 -18.31
C THR A 46 46.09 -20.28 -18.78
N ILE A 47 45.74 -19.51 -19.82
CA ILE A 47 44.45 -19.65 -20.51
C ILE A 47 44.68 -19.78 -22.02
N ASP A 48 44.12 -20.83 -22.62
CA ASP A 48 44.18 -21.08 -24.06
C ASP A 48 42.86 -20.67 -24.76
N PHE A 49 42.94 -19.64 -25.60
CA PHE A 49 41.85 -19.13 -26.46
C PHE A 49 42.09 -19.43 -27.95
N THR A 50 42.94 -20.40 -28.28
CA THR A 50 43.26 -20.75 -29.67
C THR A 50 42.00 -21.15 -30.46
N ASN A 51 41.97 -20.84 -31.76
CA ASN A 51 40.87 -21.16 -32.68
C ASN A 51 39.49 -20.62 -32.23
N ASN A 52 39.44 -19.32 -31.94
CA ASN A 52 38.20 -18.62 -31.60
C ASN A 52 37.99 -17.41 -32.53
N ASP A 53 36.86 -16.70 -32.34
CA ASP A 53 36.46 -15.55 -33.17
C ASP A 53 36.76 -14.20 -32.49
N LEU A 54 37.78 -14.14 -31.61
CA LEU A 54 38.05 -12.95 -30.80
C LEU A 54 38.54 -11.79 -31.68
N ARG A 55 37.91 -10.62 -31.55
CA ARG A 55 38.28 -9.42 -32.33
C ARG A 55 39.11 -8.38 -31.57
N LYS A 56 39.08 -8.42 -30.24
CA LYS A 56 39.77 -7.47 -29.37
C LYS A 56 40.33 -8.20 -28.15
N LEU A 57 41.55 -7.83 -27.75
CA LEU A 57 42.13 -8.27 -26.48
C LEU A 57 41.76 -7.29 -25.36
N ASP A 58 40.71 -7.64 -24.60
CA ASP A 58 40.12 -6.85 -23.52
C ASP A 58 39.25 -7.75 -22.62
N GLY A 59 38.55 -7.20 -21.63
CA GLY A 59 37.49 -7.91 -20.90
C GLY A 59 37.97 -8.81 -19.76
N PHE A 60 39.26 -8.74 -19.41
CA PHE A 60 39.82 -9.46 -18.26
C PHE A 60 39.40 -8.83 -16.93
N PRO A 61 39.03 -9.63 -15.92
CA PRO A 61 38.99 -9.19 -14.52
C PRO A 61 40.41 -9.10 -13.95
N PHE A 62 40.55 -8.66 -12.69
CA PHE A 62 41.84 -8.64 -12.01
C PHE A 62 42.34 -10.07 -11.71
N LEU A 63 43.32 -10.55 -12.50
CA LEU A 63 43.89 -11.90 -12.46
C LEU A 63 45.42 -11.84 -12.26
N PRO A 64 45.91 -11.63 -11.03
CA PRO A 64 47.34 -11.53 -10.75
C PRO A 64 48.11 -12.85 -10.88
N LYS A 65 47.46 -14.03 -10.94
CA LYS A 65 48.16 -15.31 -11.16
C LYS A 65 48.40 -15.62 -12.64
N LEU A 66 47.64 -15.01 -13.55
CA LEU A 66 47.71 -15.31 -14.98
C LEU A 66 49.05 -14.84 -15.56
N LYS A 67 49.83 -15.78 -16.12
CA LYS A 67 51.15 -15.56 -16.70
C LYS A 67 51.18 -15.76 -18.22
N THR A 68 50.40 -16.69 -18.73
CA THR A 68 50.46 -17.11 -20.14
C THR A 68 49.08 -17.05 -20.79
N ILE A 69 48.99 -16.44 -21.98
CA ILE A 69 47.75 -16.44 -22.78
C ILE A 69 48.07 -16.87 -24.22
N TYR A 70 47.37 -17.91 -24.69
CA TYR A 70 47.41 -18.36 -26.08
C TYR A 70 46.20 -17.85 -26.86
N LEU A 71 46.43 -17.12 -27.95
CA LEU A 71 45.38 -16.51 -28.79
C LEU A 71 45.63 -16.80 -30.29
N ALA A 72 46.22 -17.95 -30.60
CA ALA A 72 46.50 -18.30 -31.98
C ALA A 72 45.21 -18.49 -32.79
N ASN A 73 45.22 -18.16 -34.09
CA ASN A 73 44.09 -18.33 -35.00
C ASN A 73 42.81 -17.62 -34.50
N ASN A 74 42.90 -16.31 -34.29
CA ASN A 74 41.78 -15.45 -33.92
C ASN A 74 41.70 -14.26 -34.90
N HIS A 75 40.77 -13.33 -34.66
CA HIS A 75 40.55 -12.15 -35.51
C HIS A 75 40.92 -10.84 -34.81
N ILE A 76 41.94 -10.86 -33.93
CA ILE A 76 42.25 -9.71 -33.07
C ILE A 76 42.81 -8.58 -33.93
N THR A 77 42.15 -7.43 -33.89
CA THR A 77 42.55 -6.20 -34.58
C THR A 77 42.93 -5.07 -33.62
N ARG A 78 42.58 -5.17 -32.34
CA ARG A 78 42.86 -4.13 -31.32
C ARG A 78 43.20 -4.71 -29.95
N ILE A 79 44.10 -4.04 -29.25
CA ILE A 79 44.53 -4.35 -27.86
C ILE A 79 44.10 -3.19 -26.95
N ALA A 80 43.63 -3.47 -25.74
CA ALA A 80 43.17 -2.44 -24.79
C ALA A 80 44.34 -1.69 -24.09
N GLU A 81 44.20 -0.37 -23.88
CA GLU A 81 45.25 0.53 -23.36
C GLU A 81 45.65 0.31 -21.89
N ASN A 82 44.80 -0.33 -21.07
CA ASN A 82 45.01 -0.47 -19.61
C ASN A 82 45.10 -1.93 -19.13
N LEU A 83 45.61 -2.85 -19.96
CA LEU A 83 45.70 -4.28 -19.61
C LEU A 83 46.50 -4.55 -18.32
N GLN A 84 47.49 -3.70 -18.00
CA GLN A 84 48.26 -3.77 -16.75
C GLN A 84 47.41 -3.74 -15.47
N GLN A 85 46.23 -3.10 -15.50
CA GLN A 85 45.35 -3.03 -14.33
C GLN A 85 44.61 -4.34 -14.05
N TYR A 86 44.52 -5.22 -15.05
CA TYR A 86 43.74 -6.45 -14.99
C TYR A 86 44.64 -7.69 -14.96
N ILE A 87 45.71 -7.72 -15.75
CA ILE A 87 46.64 -8.86 -15.86
C ILE A 87 48.09 -8.39 -15.65
N PRO A 88 48.43 -7.91 -14.43
CA PRO A 88 49.70 -7.22 -14.17
C PRO A 88 50.95 -8.12 -14.29
N ASN A 89 50.77 -9.44 -14.17
CA ASN A 89 51.87 -10.41 -14.14
C ASN A 89 51.99 -11.24 -15.43
N LEU A 90 51.36 -10.79 -16.53
CA LEU A 90 51.46 -11.47 -17.82
C LEU A 90 52.92 -11.48 -18.31
N ASP A 91 53.43 -12.67 -18.58
CA ASP A 91 54.80 -12.93 -19.02
C ASP A 91 54.87 -13.35 -20.50
N THR A 92 53.92 -14.17 -20.94
CA THR A 92 53.91 -14.77 -22.28
C THR A 92 52.57 -14.52 -23.00
N LEU A 93 52.63 -13.94 -24.21
CA LEU A 93 51.46 -13.64 -25.04
C LEU A 93 51.64 -14.11 -26.49
N MET A 94 50.86 -15.11 -26.91
CA MET A 94 50.94 -15.67 -28.27
C MET A 94 49.77 -15.18 -29.14
N LEU A 95 50.03 -14.31 -30.11
CA LEU A 95 49.07 -13.68 -31.02
C LEU A 95 49.25 -14.13 -32.47
N ASN A 96 49.65 -15.39 -32.67
CA ASN A 96 49.90 -15.94 -34.00
C ASN A 96 48.64 -15.97 -34.87
N ASN A 97 48.79 -15.67 -36.15
CA ASN A 97 47.69 -15.71 -37.13
C ASN A 97 46.46 -14.88 -36.66
N ASN A 98 46.70 -13.60 -36.36
CA ASN A 98 45.68 -12.60 -36.03
C ASN A 98 45.70 -11.45 -37.05
N LEU A 99 44.83 -10.45 -36.88
CA LEU A 99 44.58 -9.39 -37.85
C LEU A 99 45.09 -8.01 -37.43
N LEU A 100 46.13 -7.96 -36.59
CA LEU A 100 46.83 -6.70 -36.27
C LEU A 100 47.57 -6.21 -37.52
N GLN A 101 47.33 -4.96 -37.92
CA GLN A 101 47.83 -4.43 -39.18
C GLN A 101 48.89 -3.35 -38.97
N GLU A 102 48.68 -2.40 -38.07
CA GLU A 102 49.57 -1.25 -37.91
C GLU A 102 50.55 -1.43 -36.75
N LEU A 103 51.76 -0.85 -36.90
CA LEU A 103 52.78 -0.93 -35.85
C LEU A 103 52.30 -0.31 -34.53
N THR A 104 51.46 0.73 -34.57
CA THR A 104 50.92 1.35 -33.36
C THR A 104 49.92 0.47 -32.60
N ASP A 105 49.39 -0.60 -33.20
CA ASP A 105 48.39 -1.46 -32.56
C ASP A 105 48.97 -2.23 -31.36
N ILE A 106 50.29 -2.37 -31.27
CA ILE A 106 50.99 -3.03 -30.15
C ILE A 106 51.41 -2.07 -29.03
N ASP A 107 51.27 -0.74 -29.21
CA ASP A 107 51.63 0.27 -28.21
C ASP A 107 51.00 0.03 -26.81
N PRO A 108 49.76 -0.48 -26.69
CA PRO A 108 49.18 -0.83 -25.40
C PRO A 108 49.97 -1.88 -24.60
N LEU A 109 50.68 -2.79 -25.27
CA LEU A 109 51.45 -3.84 -24.60
C LEU A 109 52.66 -3.30 -23.83
N ALA A 110 53.14 -2.09 -24.16
CA ALA A 110 54.25 -1.44 -23.44
C ALA A 110 53.93 -1.14 -21.97
N THR A 111 52.65 -1.15 -21.60
CA THR A 111 52.22 -0.97 -20.21
C THR A 111 52.41 -2.21 -19.34
N LEU A 112 52.63 -3.39 -19.93
CA LEU A 112 52.79 -4.64 -19.16
C LEU A 112 54.23 -4.79 -18.65
N PRO A 113 54.46 -4.74 -17.32
CA PRO A 113 55.81 -4.63 -16.77
C PRO A 113 56.62 -5.93 -16.87
N LYS A 114 55.95 -7.09 -16.88
CA LYS A 114 56.57 -8.42 -16.83
C LYS A 114 56.54 -9.18 -18.17
N LEU A 115 56.09 -8.56 -19.25
CA LEU A 115 55.96 -9.23 -20.55
C LEU A 115 57.35 -9.49 -21.15
N THR A 116 57.71 -10.77 -21.31
CA THR A 116 59.04 -11.18 -21.80
C THR A 116 59.00 -12.02 -23.09
N HIS A 117 57.89 -12.69 -23.41
CA HIS A 117 57.71 -13.50 -24.62
C HIS A 117 56.48 -13.06 -25.40
N VAL A 118 56.64 -12.67 -26.66
CA VAL A 118 55.54 -12.29 -27.55
C VAL A 118 55.75 -12.88 -28.94
N SER A 119 54.67 -13.35 -29.56
CA SER A 119 54.70 -13.74 -30.97
C SER A 119 53.50 -13.21 -31.76
N PHE A 120 53.77 -12.70 -32.96
CA PHE A 120 52.83 -12.26 -33.97
C PHE A 120 53.06 -12.98 -35.30
N VAL A 121 53.60 -14.21 -35.27
CA VAL A 121 53.89 -15.00 -36.46
C VAL A 121 52.60 -15.18 -37.29
N ARG A 122 52.70 -14.97 -38.61
CA ARG A 122 51.57 -15.00 -39.56
C ARG A 122 50.49 -13.93 -39.32
N SER A 123 50.80 -12.84 -38.63
CA SER A 123 49.93 -11.65 -38.55
C SER A 123 50.41 -10.56 -39.54
N PRO A 124 49.52 -9.75 -40.15
CA PRO A 124 49.90 -8.72 -41.14
C PRO A 124 50.96 -7.72 -40.65
N ILE A 125 50.96 -7.40 -39.35
CA ILE A 125 51.95 -6.53 -38.70
C ILE A 125 53.40 -7.03 -38.91
N ALA A 126 53.62 -8.35 -38.96
CA ALA A 126 54.95 -8.93 -39.13
C ALA A 126 55.55 -8.67 -40.52
N MET A 127 54.73 -8.28 -41.51
CA MET A 127 55.18 -7.92 -42.86
C MET A 127 55.58 -6.44 -42.98
N LYS A 128 55.33 -5.61 -41.96
CA LYS A 128 55.64 -4.18 -42.00
C LYS A 128 57.15 -3.94 -41.91
N LYS A 129 57.64 -2.94 -42.65
CA LYS A 129 59.04 -2.52 -42.61
C LYS A 129 59.41 -2.09 -41.18
N ASP A 130 60.61 -2.48 -40.74
CA ASP A 130 61.16 -2.22 -39.40
C ASP A 130 60.35 -2.83 -38.22
N TYR A 131 59.39 -3.72 -38.47
CA TYR A 131 58.55 -4.35 -37.45
C TYR A 131 59.33 -4.88 -36.25
N ARG A 132 60.38 -5.69 -36.49
CA ARG A 132 61.18 -6.29 -35.42
C ARG A 132 61.85 -5.23 -34.54
N LEU A 133 62.47 -4.22 -35.16
CA LEU A 133 63.12 -3.13 -34.43
C LEU A 133 62.11 -2.24 -33.70
N TYR A 134 60.94 -2.00 -34.28
CA TYR A 134 59.86 -1.24 -33.67
C TYR A 134 59.34 -1.92 -32.39
N VAL A 135 59.08 -3.24 -32.45
CA VAL A 135 58.62 -4.02 -31.29
C VAL A 135 59.67 -4.01 -30.18
N ILE A 136 60.95 -4.25 -30.54
CA ILE A 136 62.07 -4.22 -29.58
C ILE A 136 62.22 -2.84 -28.93
N HIS A 137 62.03 -1.76 -29.69
CA HIS A 137 62.06 -0.41 -29.15
C HIS A 137 60.91 -0.15 -28.18
N ARG A 138 59.69 -0.59 -28.53
CA ARG A 138 58.48 -0.30 -27.77
C ARG A 138 58.34 -1.17 -26.52
N LEU A 139 58.84 -2.41 -26.56
CA LEU A 139 58.80 -3.39 -25.47
C LEU A 139 60.22 -3.71 -24.98
N PRO A 140 60.84 -2.86 -24.14
CA PRO A 140 62.25 -2.98 -23.77
C PRO A 140 62.57 -4.23 -22.90
N ASN A 141 61.57 -4.76 -22.20
CA ASN A 141 61.72 -5.93 -21.32
C ASN A 141 61.61 -7.27 -22.08
N LEU A 142 61.34 -7.23 -23.38
CA LEU A 142 61.13 -8.42 -24.21
C LEU A 142 62.44 -9.21 -24.37
N ARG A 143 62.37 -10.52 -24.12
CA ARG A 143 63.49 -11.47 -24.26
C ARG A 143 63.42 -12.23 -25.57
N THR A 144 62.22 -12.62 -25.98
CA THR A 144 61.98 -13.32 -27.25
C THR A 144 60.86 -12.66 -28.04
N LEU A 145 61.05 -12.57 -29.35
CA LEU A 145 60.05 -12.12 -30.30
C LEU A 145 59.99 -13.11 -31.45
N ASP A 146 58.79 -13.63 -31.72
CA ASP A 146 58.54 -14.60 -32.79
C ASP A 146 59.45 -15.83 -32.69
N PHE A 147 59.55 -16.35 -31.46
CA PHE A 147 60.38 -17.50 -31.07
C PHE A 147 61.89 -17.31 -31.23
N ASN A 148 62.35 -16.13 -31.64
CA ASN A 148 63.76 -15.77 -31.73
C ASN A 148 64.19 -14.90 -30.55
N GLN A 149 65.35 -15.20 -29.96
CA GLN A 149 65.93 -14.36 -28.91
C GLN A 149 66.31 -12.98 -29.44
N ILE A 150 66.16 -11.97 -28.59
CA ILE A 150 66.54 -10.58 -28.92
C ILE A 150 67.98 -10.35 -28.48
N THR A 151 68.83 -9.98 -29.42
CA THR A 151 70.25 -9.71 -29.15
C THR A 151 70.48 -8.25 -28.73
N GLN A 152 71.56 -7.99 -28.01
CA GLN A 152 71.92 -6.63 -27.58
C GLN A 152 72.18 -5.69 -28.77
N LYS A 153 72.73 -6.22 -29.88
CA LYS A 153 72.93 -5.48 -31.13
C LYS A 153 71.61 -4.95 -31.71
N GLU A 154 70.56 -5.76 -31.70
CA GLU A 154 69.23 -5.36 -32.17
C GLU A 154 68.61 -4.29 -31.27
N ARG A 155 68.81 -4.38 -29.95
CA ARG A 155 68.34 -3.36 -28.99
C ARG A 155 69.00 -2.01 -29.22
N GLU A 156 70.31 -2.00 -29.49
CA GLU A 156 71.04 -0.78 -29.81
C GLU A 156 70.63 -0.19 -31.16
N ALA A 157 70.41 -1.02 -32.17
CA ALA A 157 69.92 -0.59 -33.48
C ALA A 157 68.51 0.02 -33.40
N ALA A 158 67.60 -0.64 -32.69
CA ALA A 158 66.25 -0.14 -32.42
C ALA A 158 66.28 1.20 -31.66
N ARG A 159 67.13 1.32 -30.64
CA ARG A 159 67.30 2.56 -29.88
C ARG A 159 67.84 3.69 -30.76
N LYS A 160 68.84 3.44 -31.61
CA LYS A 160 69.40 4.45 -32.54
C LYS A 160 68.35 4.93 -33.55
N LEU A 161 67.56 4.02 -34.12
CA LEU A 161 66.60 4.32 -35.19
C LEU A 161 65.40 5.17 -34.69
N TYR A 162 64.91 4.91 -33.48
CA TYR A 162 63.74 5.61 -32.94
C TYR A 162 64.05 6.75 -31.96
N LYS A 163 65.28 6.91 -31.46
CA LYS A 163 65.68 8.11 -30.68
C LYS A 163 65.65 9.40 -31.51
N SER A 164 65.90 9.33 -32.82
CA SER A 164 66.05 10.51 -33.70
C SER A 164 64.75 10.95 -34.41
N LYS A 165 63.67 10.14 -34.35
CA LYS A 165 62.39 10.38 -35.05
C LYS A 165 61.18 10.39 -34.12
N SER A 166 61.31 10.88 -32.88
CA SER A 166 60.17 10.93 -31.96
C SER A 166 59.27 12.15 -32.22
N SER A 167 57.98 11.84 -32.41
CA SER A 167 56.79 12.65 -32.12
C SER A 167 56.54 13.93 -32.94
N GLU A 168 55.73 13.84 -34.02
CA GLU A 168 54.61 14.80 -34.26
C GLU A 168 53.75 14.53 -35.52
N LYS A 169 54.20 13.81 -36.55
CA LYS A 169 53.48 13.78 -37.84
C LYS A 169 52.36 12.74 -38.03
N LEU A 170 52.26 11.67 -37.23
CA LEU A 170 51.25 10.61 -37.47
C LEU A 170 49.87 10.83 -36.82
N LYS A 171 49.71 11.77 -35.88
CA LYS A 171 48.44 11.95 -35.13
C LYS A 171 47.42 12.89 -35.79
N LYS A 172 47.73 13.54 -36.91
CA LYS A 172 46.87 14.60 -37.50
C LYS A 172 45.83 14.14 -38.54
N GLN A 173 45.75 12.87 -38.93
CA GLN A 173 44.91 12.47 -40.08
C GLN A 173 43.57 11.75 -39.78
N GLN A 174 43.17 11.49 -38.52
CA GLN A 174 41.98 10.63 -38.27
C GLN A 174 41.00 11.12 -37.20
N LYS A 175 40.75 12.43 -37.09
CA LYS A 175 39.57 12.93 -36.35
C LYS A 175 38.86 14.04 -37.13
N GLY A 176 37.86 13.64 -37.91
CA GLY A 176 36.84 14.51 -38.46
C GLY A 176 35.47 13.83 -38.34
N ASP A 177 34.59 14.48 -37.57
CA ASP A 177 33.13 14.47 -37.60
C ASP A 177 32.30 13.22 -37.28
N ASN A 178 31.06 13.31 -36.81
CA ASN A 178 30.36 14.16 -35.83
C ASN A 178 28.91 13.65 -35.79
N THR A 179 28.35 13.55 -34.58
CA THR A 179 26.92 13.74 -34.23
C THR A 179 25.78 12.82 -34.71
N PHE A 180 24.84 12.72 -33.78
CA PHE A 180 23.58 11.99 -33.65
C PHE A 180 22.37 12.91 -33.96
N VAL A 181 21.33 12.46 -34.69
CA VAL A 181 19.86 12.68 -34.44
C VAL A 181 18.96 11.82 -35.38
N PRO A 182 17.62 11.63 -35.15
CA PRO A 182 16.96 10.30 -35.17
C PRO A 182 15.64 10.13 -35.98
N GLY A 183 15.28 8.88 -36.35
CA GLY A 183 14.00 8.47 -37.01
C GLY A 183 14.09 8.53 -38.54
N GLU A 184 13.63 7.60 -39.38
CA GLU A 184 12.49 6.66 -39.35
C GLU A 184 12.72 5.48 -40.33
N GLU A 185 12.05 4.37 -40.04
CA GLU A 185 11.59 3.23 -40.88
C GLU A 185 12.50 2.39 -41.82
N LEU A 186 12.74 1.15 -41.35
CA LEU A 186 12.46 -0.14 -42.00
C LEU A 186 12.39 -0.19 -43.54
N ALA A 187 13.38 -0.81 -44.18
CA ALA A 187 13.27 -2.09 -44.88
C ALA A 187 14.52 -2.42 -45.71
N LYS A 188 14.69 -3.73 -45.97
CA LYS A 188 15.57 -4.38 -46.97
C LYS A 188 17.00 -4.70 -46.51
N GLN A 189 17.12 -5.85 -45.84
CA GLN A 189 18.32 -6.67 -45.93
C GLN A 189 18.44 -7.23 -47.36
N GLN A 190 19.49 -6.83 -48.08
CA GLN A 190 20.00 -7.54 -49.24
C GLN A 190 21.43 -8.02 -48.95
N GLN A 191 21.53 -9.33 -48.73
CA GLN A 191 22.55 -10.27 -49.23
C GLN A 191 24.01 -9.80 -49.37
N GLN A 192 24.92 -10.44 -48.63
CA GLN A 192 26.31 -10.61 -49.04
C GLN A 192 26.59 -12.06 -49.44
N LYS A 193 27.35 -12.17 -50.54
CA LYS A 193 27.53 -13.29 -51.47
C LYS A 193 28.25 -14.51 -50.87
N THR A 194 27.80 -15.70 -51.26
CA THR A 194 28.55 -16.97 -51.18
C THR A 194 29.64 -17.03 -52.27
N PRO A 195 30.72 -17.82 -52.08
CA PRO A 195 31.68 -18.10 -53.15
C PRO A 195 31.03 -18.95 -54.26
N ARG A 196 31.34 -18.62 -55.53
CA ARG A 196 30.80 -19.27 -56.74
C ARG A 196 31.34 -20.71 -56.91
N LEU A 197 30.44 -21.67 -57.18
CA LEU A 197 30.78 -22.95 -57.79
C LEU A 197 31.32 -22.74 -59.21
N THR A 198 32.42 -23.42 -59.57
CA THR A 198 32.87 -23.52 -60.97
C THR A 198 32.01 -24.52 -61.74
N LYS A 199 31.73 -24.26 -63.04
CA LYS A 199 30.88 -25.12 -63.89
C LYS A 199 31.33 -26.59 -63.90
N LYS A 200 32.65 -26.84 -63.94
CA LYS A 200 33.25 -28.18 -63.96
C LYS A 200 32.93 -29.00 -62.70
N ASN A 201 32.83 -28.33 -61.55
CA ASN A 201 32.53 -28.97 -60.27
C ASN A 201 31.02 -29.23 -60.13
N ALA A 202 30.17 -28.33 -60.67
CA ALA A 202 28.73 -28.52 -60.68
C ALA A 202 28.29 -29.69 -61.57
N ASP A 203 28.96 -29.91 -62.71
CA ASP A 203 28.62 -31.00 -63.63
C ASP A 203 29.08 -32.37 -63.10
N ALA A 204 30.21 -32.45 -62.40
CA ALA A 204 30.65 -33.67 -61.71
C ALA A 204 29.67 -34.10 -60.59
N ILE A 205 29.11 -33.12 -59.87
CA ILE A 205 28.11 -33.36 -58.82
C ILE A 205 26.79 -33.86 -59.41
N LYS A 206 26.34 -33.26 -60.53
CA LYS A 206 25.13 -33.69 -61.23
C LYS A 206 25.27 -35.11 -61.77
N LYS A 207 26.44 -35.45 -62.31
CA LYS A 207 26.73 -36.80 -62.81
C LYS A 207 26.70 -37.85 -61.68
N ALA A 208 27.35 -37.57 -60.55
CA ALA A 208 27.36 -38.47 -59.39
C ALA A 208 25.97 -38.69 -58.78
N ILE A 209 25.11 -37.66 -58.77
CA ILE A 209 23.71 -37.79 -58.31
C ILE A 209 22.86 -38.58 -59.30
N SER A 210 23.08 -38.42 -60.62
CA SER A 210 22.33 -39.17 -61.64
C SER A 210 22.71 -40.65 -61.73
N GLU A 211 23.94 -41.00 -61.34
CA GLU A 211 24.46 -42.38 -61.37
C GLU A 211 24.15 -43.16 -60.07
N ALA A 212 23.65 -42.49 -59.02
CA ALA A 212 23.32 -43.12 -57.75
C ALA A 212 22.10 -44.05 -57.86
N LYS A 213 22.26 -45.32 -57.48
CA LYS A 213 21.23 -46.38 -57.62
C LYS A 213 20.40 -46.61 -56.35
N SER A 214 20.81 -46.06 -55.21
CA SER A 214 20.11 -46.23 -53.92
C SER A 214 19.93 -44.89 -53.18
N LEU A 215 18.92 -44.85 -52.31
CA LEU A 215 18.55 -43.66 -51.55
C LEU A 215 19.62 -43.29 -50.50
N GLU A 216 20.29 -44.29 -49.93
CA GLU A 216 21.41 -44.10 -48.99
C GLU A 216 22.64 -43.48 -49.66
N GLU A 217 22.91 -43.84 -50.93
CA GLU A 217 24.03 -43.28 -51.67
C GLU A 217 23.81 -41.80 -52.03
N VAL A 218 22.56 -41.42 -52.30
CA VAL A 218 22.16 -40.02 -52.47
C VAL A 218 22.31 -39.22 -51.18
N GLU A 219 21.94 -39.80 -50.03
CA GLU A 219 22.12 -39.13 -48.72
C GLU A 219 23.60 -38.97 -48.35
N ARG A 220 24.44 -39.97 -48.67
CA ARG A 220 25.89 -39.91 -48.48
C ARG A 220 26.53 -38.81 -49.34
N LEU A 221 26.16 -38.70 -50.61
CA LEU A 221 26.62 -37.63 -51.51
C LEU A 221 26.17 -36.25 -51.02
N LYS A 222 24.95 -36.15 -50.49
CA LYS A 222 24.39 -34.93 -49.91
C LYS A 222 25.13 -34.49 -48.64
N ALA A 223 25.51 -35.44 -47.79
CA ALA A 223 26.32 -35.18 -46.59
C ALA A 223 27.75 -34.73 -46.94
N MET A 224 28.38 -35.33 -47.97
CA MET A 224 29.70 -34.90 -48.46
C MET A 224 29.70 -33.49 -49.06
N LEU A 225 28.62 -33.11 -49.76
CA LEU A 225 28.44 -31.75 -50.26
C LEU A 225 28.24 -30.73 -49.14
N GLN A 226 27.53 -31.10 -48.07
CA GLN A 226 27.33 -30.24 -46.90
C GLN A 226 28.60 -30.09 -46.07
N SER A 227 29.49 -31.09 -46.08
CA SER A 227 30.81 -31.02 -45.42
C SER A 227 31.89 -30.34 -46.28
N GLY A 228 31.58 -29.97 -47.52
CA GLY A 228 32.48 -29.25 -48.42
C GLY A 228 33.56 -30.12 -49.09
N GLN A 229 33.41 -31.44 -49.07
CA GLN A 229 34.30 -32.40 -49.73
C GLN A 229 33.73 -32.83 -51.10
N MET A 230 34.57 -32.82 -52.14
CA MET A 230 34.18 -33.24 -53.49
C MET A 230 34.31 -34.77 -53.64
N PRO A 231 33.32 -35.49 -54.21
CA PRO A 231 33.42 -36.93 -54.46
C PRO A 231 34.48 -37.20 -55.54
N GLY A 232 35.44 -38.09 -55.28
CA GLY A 232 36.38 -38.58 -56.30
C GLY A 232 37.85 -38.74 -55.93
N LEU A 233 38.24 -38.66 -54.65
CA LEU A 233 39.62 -38.93 -54.24
C LEU A 233 39.69 -39.87 -53.04
N VAL A 234 40.39 -40.98 -53.28
CA VAL A 234 40.92 -42.03 -52.39
C VAL A 234 40.18 -43.38 -52.43
N ASN A 235 41.00 -44.37 -52.78
CA ASN A 235 40.73 -45.77 -53.07
C ASN A 235 40.36 -46.60 -51.84
N GLN A 236 39.38 -47.47 -52.11
CA GLN A 236 39.07 -48.79 -51.58
C GLN A 236 40.13 -49.50 -50.71
N HIS A 237 39.71 -49.89 -49.50
CA HIS A 237 40.00 -51.24 -49.00
C HIS A 237 38.71 -51.87 -48.45
N ASN A 238 38.58 -53.16 -48.72
CA ASN A 238 37.37 -53.98 -48.73
C ASN A 238 36.96 -54.47 -47.34
N ASP A 239 35.66 -54.36 -47.03
CA ASP A 239 34.96 -55.19 -46.07
C ASP A 239 34.51 -56.48 -46.77
N ASN A 240 34.78 -57.64 -46.16
CA ASN A 240 34.21 -58.92 -46.56
C ASN A 240 33.75 -59.67 -45.30
N SER A 241 32.49 -60.10 -45.32
CA SER A 241 31.89 -61.22 -44.55
C SER A 241 31.81 -61.04 -43.03
N MET A 242 30.83 -61.55 -42.27
CA MET A 242 29.58 -62.25 -42.50
C MET A 242 28.90 -62.32 -41.12
N GLU A 243 27.58 -62.50 -41.12
CA GLU A 243 26.77 -62.88 -39.96
C GLU A 243 27.33 -64.07 -39.17
N GLN A 244 27.13 -64.08 -37.84
CA GLN A 244 26.71 -65.24 -37.04
C GLN A 244 26.62 -64.90 -35.54
N GLY A 245 25.58 -65.44 -34.86
CA GLY A 245 25.72 -65.87 -33.46
C GLY A 245 24.93 -65.15 -32.38
N ASN A 246 23.64 -65.49 -32.26
CA ASN A 246 22.90 -65.86 -31.05
C ASN A 246 23.36 -65.43 -29.63
N THR A 247 22.32 -65.03 -28.87
CA THR A 247 21.93 -65.50 -27.50
C THR A 247 22.30 -64.74 -26.20
N TYR A 248 21.22 -64.49 -25.44
CA TYR A 248 21.05 -64.22 -23.99
C TYR A 248 21.54 -62.89 -23.39
N GLU A 249 20.60 -62.01 -23.00
CA GLU A 249 20.31 -61.76 -21.57
C GLU A 249 19.02 -60.93 -21.39
N GLN A 250 18.00 -61.57 -20.80
CA GLN A 250 16.87 -60.90 -20.17
C GLN A 250 17.36 -60.24 -18.87
N ASN A 251 16.98 -58.96 -18.68
CA ASN A 251 16.92 -58.18 -17.41
C ASN A 251 17.61 -56.80 -17.47
N ALA A 252 17.35 -56.00 -18.52
CA ALA A 252 17.43 -54.55 -18.41
C ALA A 252 16.02 -54.01 -18.18
N THR A 253 15.78 -53.34 -17.04
CA THR A 253 14.56 -52.55 -16.82
C THR A 253 14.51 -51.42 -17.84
N VAL A 254 13.86 -51.66 -18.97
CA VAL A 254 13.65 -50.64 -20.00
C VAL A 254 12.71 -49.60 -19.42
N VAL A 255 13.25 -48.46 -18.98
CA VAL A 255 12.45 -47.32 -18.54
C VAL A 255 11.79 -46.73 -19.78
N HIS A 256 10.47 -46.93 -19.88
CA HIS A 256 9.67 -46.37 -20.96
C HIS A 256 9.56 -44.85 -20.75
N VAL A 257 10.45 -44.09 -21.41
CA VAL A 257 10.63 -42.65 -21.19
C VAL A 257 9.33 -41.87 -21.43
N ALA A 258 8.50 -42.32 -22.39
CA ALA A 258 7.20 -41.74 -22.65
C ALA A 258 6.25 -41.85 -21.45
N ASP A 259 6.20 -43.02 -20.80
CA ASP A 259 5.32 -43.27 -19.65
C ASP A 259 5.83 -42.55 -18.40
N LEU A 260 7.15 -42.50 -18.20
CA LEU A 260 7.76 -41.71 -17.13
C LEU A 260 7.50 -40.20 -17.33
N ALA A 261 7.61 -39.71 -18.57
CA ALA A 261 7.32 -38.32 -18.90
C ALA A 261 5.84 -38.00 -18.75
N HIS A 262 4.94 -38.92 -19.10
CA HIS A 262 3.49 -38.76 -18.91
C HIS A 262 3.12 -38.74 -17.42
N ALA A 263 3.66 -39.68 -16.64
CA ALA A 263 3.44 -39.75 -15.19
C ALA A 263 3.94 -38.48 -14.47
N ARG A 264 5.04 -37.89 -14.95
CA ARG A 264 5.63 -36.65 -14.39
C ARG A 264 5.24 -35.38 -15.13
N ALA A 265 4.35 -35.44 -16.13
CA ALA A 265 3.99 -34.28 -16.93
C ALA A 265 3.37 -33.16 -16.08
N GLN A 266 2.52 -33.52 -15.12
CA GLN A 266 1.93 -32.55 -14.18
C GLN A 266 2.97 -31.94 -13.23
N GLU A 267 3.95 -32.74 -12.77
CA GLU A 267 5.05 -32.24 -11.94
C GLU A 267 5.95 -31.29 -12.72
N LEU A 268 6.32 -31.66 -13.95
CA LEU A 268 7.12 -30.82 -14.85
C LEU A 268 6.37 -29.57 -15.27
N GLN A 269 5.06 -29.64 -15.51
CA GLN A 269 4.22 -28.49 -15.80
C GLN A 269 4.08 -27.58 -14.58
N SER A 270 3.92 -28.14 -13.38
CA SER A 270 3.90 -27.37 -12.13
C SER A 270 5.25 -26.69 -11.87
N LEU A 271 6.34 -27.41 -12.12
CA LEU A 271 7.70 -26.90 -12.01
C LEU A 271 7.95 -25.79 -13.05
N LEU A 272 7.57 -25.98 -14.32
CA LEU A 272 7.70 -24.97 -15.37
C LEU A 272 6.77 -23.79 -15.15
N TYR A 273 5.60 -23.98 -14.53
CA TYR A 273 4.72 -22.89 -14.14
C TYR A 273 5.34 -22.05 -13.02
N GLU A 274 5.87 -22.70 -11.96
CA GLU A 274 6.57 -22.04 -10.84
C GLU A 274 7.89 -21.40 -11.28
N LEU A 275 8.66 -22.09 -12.12
CA LEU A 275 9.88 -21.57 -12.74
C LEU A 275 9.55 -20.45 -13.72
N GLY A 276 8.52 -20.57 -14.56
CA GLY A 276 8.08 -19.54 -15.51
C GLY A 276 7.64 -18.25 -14.82
N HIS A 277 6.92 -18.36 -13.69
CA HIS A 277 6.59 -17.21 -12.84
C HIS A 277 7.84 -16.53 -12.24
N ARG A 278 8.95 -17.27 -12.08
CA ARG A 278 10.26 -16.78 -11.62
C ARG A 278 11.17 -16.30 -12.76
N GLN A 279 11.14 -16.96 -13.92
CA GLN A 279 12.00 -16.78 -15.10
C GLN A 279 11.56 -15.64 -16.01
N ASP A 280 10.34 -15.10 -15.84
CA ASP A 280 9.96 -13.92 -16.59
C ASP A 280 10.78 -12.69 -16.17
N LYS A 281 11.79 -12.42 -17.00
CA LYS A 281 12.71 -11.27 -17.13
C LYS A 281 13.94 -11.36 -16.23
N HIS A 282 15.08 -10.88 -16.74
CA HIS A 282 16.25 -10.51 -15.94
C HIS A 282 15.85 -9.54 -14.80
N ARG A 283 15.38 -10.09 -13.67
CA ARG A 283 14.85 -9.31 -12.55
C ARG A 283 16.03 -8.79 -11.76
N THR A 284 16.26 -7.50 -11.84
CA THR A 284 17.17 -6.81 -10.93
C THR A 284 16.77 -7.11 -9.48
N ALA A 285 17.70 -7.01 -8.53
CA ALA A 285 17.43 -7.21 -7.09
C ALA A 285 16.20 -6.42 -6.58
N LEU A 286 15.87 -5.30 -7.23
CA LEU A 286 14.70 -4.46 -6.96
C LEU A 286 13.37 -5.10 -7.40
N GLN A 287 13.37 -5.86 -8.49
CA GLN A 287 12.18 -6.48 -9.08
C GLN A 287 11.81 -7.80 -8.40
N ILE A 288 12.78 -8.49 -7.79
CA ILE A 288 12.55 -9.70 -6.98
C ILE A 288 11.61 -9.41 -5.79
N LEU A 289 11.72 -8.21 -5.20
CA LEU A 289 10.89 -7.83 -4.06
C LEU A 289 9.40 -7.70 -4.44
N PRO A 290 8.46 -8.10 -3.56
CA PRO A 290 7.04 -7.82 -3.73
C PRO A 290 6.76 -6.32 -3.87
N ARG A 291 5.77 -5.93 -4.70
CA ARG A 291 5.48 -4.52 -5.03
C ARG A 291 5.34 -3.60 -3.80
N TYR A 292 4.76 -4.09 -2.70
CA TYR A 292 4.59 -3.31 -1.46
C TYR A 292 5.91 -3.09 -0.67
N MET A 293 6.89 -4.00 -0.83
CA MET A 293 8.22 -3.89 -0.22
C MET A 293 9.19 -3.03 -1.04
N ARG A 294 8.94 -2.88 -2.35
CA ARG A 294 9.82 -2.10 -3.24
C ARG A 294 9.98 -0.66 -2.74
N ARG A 295 11.21 -0.15 -2.83
CA ARG A 295 11.56 1.23 -2.50
C ARG A 295 12.32 1.84 -3.68
N ARG A 296 11.82 2.95 -4.24
CA ARG A 296 12.50 3.66 -5.34
C ARG A 296 13.94 4.05 -4.98
N ALA A 297 14.15 4.42 -3.73
CA ALA A 297 15.46 4.80 -3.20
C ALA A 297 16.50 3.67 -3.15
N ALA A 298 16.08 2.41 -3.31
CA ALA A 298 17.01 1.28 -3.35
C ALA A 298 17.88 1.24 -4.61
N SER A 299 17.52 2.00 -5.66
CA SER A 299 18.34 2.18 -6.86
C SER A 299 19.67 2.92 -6.61
N TYR A 300 19.70 3.85 -5.64
CA TYR A 300 20.90 4.63 -5.31
C TYR A 300 21.39 4.42 -3.87
N ASN A 301 20.59 3.78 -3.00
CA ASN A 301 21.00 3.42 -1.64
C ASN A 301 20.66 1.95 -1.38
N ILE A 302 21.67 1.10 -1.53
CA ILE A 302 21.56 -0.36 -1.40
C ILE A 302 21.11 -0.81 -0.01
N LYS A 303 21.34 0.00 1.03
CA LYS A 303 20.90 -0.31 2.41
C LYS A 303 19.37 -0.35 2.53
N ARG A 304 18.63 0.15 1.53
CA ARG A 304 17.16 0.04 1.43
C ARG A 304 16.69 -1.34 0.93
N LEU A 305 17.58 -2.21 0.45
CA LEU A 305 17.30 -3.62 0.18
C LEU A 305 17.54 -4.49 1.42
N PRO A 306 16.82 -5.62 1.56
CA PRO A 306 17.14 -6.65 2.55
C PRO A 306 18.60 -7.11 2.41
N ARG A 307 19.25 -7.45 3.53
CA ARG A 307 20.67 -7.85 3.56
C ARG A 307 21.00 -8.96 2.54
N SER A 308 20.13 -9.96 2.39
CA SER A 308 20.28 -11.07 1.43
C SER A 308 20.30 -10.64 -0.05
N LEU A 309 19.62 -9.55 -0.41
CA LEU A 309 19.55 -9.05 -1.79
C LEU A 309 20.58 -7.94 -2.08
N ARG A 310 21.37 -7.51 -1.07
CA ARG A 310 22.40 -6.49 -1.28
C ARG A 310 23.56 -6.99 -2.15
N PRO A 311 24.09 -8.22 -1.99
CA PRO A 311 25.15 -8.71 -2.87
C PRO A 311 24.75 -8.69 -4.35
N LEU A 312 23.51 -9.09 -4.65
CA LEU A 312 22.95 -9.08 -6.01
C LEU A 312 22.75 -7.66 -6.58
N ALA A 313 22.70 -6.64 -5.71
CA ALA A 313 22.53 -5.25 -6.09
C ALA A 313 23.83 -4.43 -6.01
N ASP A 314 24.93 -5.04 -5.56
CA ASP A 314 26.15 -4.32 -5.18
C ASP A 314 26.83 -3.75 -6.43
N PRO A 315 26.89 -2.41 -6.56
CA PRO A 315 27.45 -1.79 -7.74
C PRO A 315 28.98 -1.79 -7.63
N LYS A 316 29.61 -2.93 -7.90
CA LYS A 316 31.03 -2.96 -8.29
C LYS A 316 31.28 -2.36 -9.69
N THR A 317 30.26 -1.76 -10.33
CA THR A 317 30.26 -1.30 -11.74
C THR A 317 29.85 0.17 -11.94
N GLY A 318 30.08 1.06 -10.96
CA GLY A 318 30.01 2.49 -11.24
C GLY A 318 30.00 3.37 -10.01
N THR A 319 31.05 4.19 -9.83
CA THR A 319 31.09 5.24 -8.83
C THR A 319 29.93 6.21 -9.05
N ALA A 320 28.87 6.09 -8.24
CA ALA A 320 27.78 7.05 -8.26
C ALA A 320 28.32 8.44 -7.89
N LYS A 321 28.43 9.35 -8.88
CA LYS A 321 28.86 10.73 -8.65
C LYS A 321 28.05 11.34 -7.49
N THR A 322 28.74 11.90 -6.50
CA THR A 322 28.14 12.59 -5.35
C THR A 322 27.37 13.82 -5.82
N LYS A 323 26.07 13.67 -6.08
CA LYS A 323 25.21 14.81 -6.43
C LYS A 323 25.13 15.77 -5.24
N ARG A 324 25.25 17.07 -5.51
CA ARG A 324 25.03 18.13 -4.50
C ARG A 324 23.69 17.89 -3.78
N PRO A 325 23.64 17.96 -2.43
CA PRO A 325 22.41 17.75 -1.69
C PRO A 325 21.29 18.66 -2.18
N SER A 326 20.07 18.13 -2.23
CA SER A 326 18.90 18.87 -2.73
C SER A 326 18.71 20.19 -1.99
N ARG A 327 18.15 21.19 -2.66
CA ARG A 327 17.83 22.51 -2.05
C ARG A 327 17.02 22.34 -0.75
N CYS A 328 16.11 21.36 -0.72
CA CYS A 328 15.33 21.02 0.47
C CYS A 328 16.21 20.53 1.62
N TYR A 329 17.20 19.66 1.37
CA TYR A 329 18.14 19.19 2.40
C TYR A 329 18.96 20.34 2.99
N ARG A 330 19.50 21.22 2.14
CA ARG A 330 20.30 22.38 2.56
C ARG A 330 19.53 23.41 3.38
N ARG A 331 18.21 23.46 3.23
CA ARG A 331 17.31 24.39 3.95
C ARG A 331 16.63 23.75 5.17
N ARG A 332 17.07 22.56 5.61
CA ARG A 332 16.46 21.93 6.78
C ARG A 332 16.76 22.74 8.03
N PRO A 333 15.74 23.04 8.87
CA PRO A 333 15.97 23.75 10.11
C PRO A 333 16.84 22.90 11.04
N ARG A 334 17.74 23.55 11.78
CA ARG A 334 18.59 22.87 12.78
C ARG A 334 17.75 22.25 13.89
N ASN A 335 16.73 22.97 14.36
CA ASN A 335 15.75 22.47 15.33
C ASN A 335 14.43 22.12 14.62
N LEU A 336 14.20 20.84 14.39
CA LEU A 336 12.96 20.34 13.79
C LEU A 336 11.77 20.45 14.75
N LEU A 337 11.99 20.33 16.06
CA LEU A 337 10.93 20.35 17.06
C LEU A 337 10.27 21.73 17.11
N SER A 338 11.06 22.80 17.18
CA SER A 338 10.52 24.17 17.14
C SER A 338 9.76 24.46 15.84
N SER A 339 10.24 23.93 14.70
CA SER A 339 9.53 24.03 13.43
C SER A 339 8.18 23.29 13.45
N TYR A 340 8.09 22.15 14.15
CA TYR A 340 6.82 21.44 14.33
C TYR A 340 5.87 22.20 15.26
N THR A 341 6.34 22.69 16.39
CA THR A 341 5.53 23.51 17.31
C THR A 341 4.92 24.72 16.61
N ASN A 342 5.71 25.44 15.80
CA ASN A 342 5.22 26.58 15.03
C ASN A 342 4.16 26.21 13.99
N ARG A 343 4.25 25.02 13.39
CA ARG A 343 3.23 24.53 12.44
C ARG A 343 1.95 24.08 13.15
N GLN A 344 2.07 23.53 14.36
CA GLN A 344 0.94 23.08 15.17
C GLN A 344 0.05 24.23 15.66
N ARG A 345 0.58 25.47 15.75
CA ARG A 345 -0.23 26.66 16.09
C ARG A 345 -1.43 26.89 15.17
N LYS A 346 -1.33 26.50 13.88
CA LYS A 346 -2.42 26.67 12.91
C LYS A 346 -3.42 25.53 12.90
N VAL A 347 -2.95 24.29 13.12
CA VAL A 347 -3.76 23.07 12.99
C VAL A 347 -3.26 22.04 14.00
N LYS A 348 -4.17 21.41 14.74
CA LYS A 348 -3.83 20.39 15.74
C LYS A 348 -3.29 19.12 15.06
N TRP A 349 -2.20 18.57 15.61
CA TRP A 349 -1.58 17.34 15.13
C TRP A 349 -1.74 16.23 16.18
N LEU A 350 -2.22 15.07 15.76
CA LEU A 350 -2.21 13.87 16.61
C LEU A 350 -0.78 13.41 16.90
N LYS A 351 -0.56 12.65 17.97
CA LYS A 351 0.77 12.12 18.31
C LYS A 351 1.33 11.19 17.23
N THR A 352 0.47 10.50 16.48
CA THR A 352 0.86 9.68 15.33
C THR A 352 1.07 10.48 14.02
N HIS A 353 0.88 11.80 14.03
CA HIS A 353 0.82 12.64 12.82
C HIS A 353 2.04 12.47 11.90
N ILE A 354 3.25 12.45 12.45
CA ILE A 354 4.49 12.29 11.67
C ILE A 354 4.53 10.93 10.97
N TRP A 355 4.01 9.88 11.63
CA TRP A 355 3.96 8.54 11.06
C TRP A 355 2.98 8.49 9.87
N HIS A 356 1.80 9.11 10.03
CA HIS A 356 0.77 9.23 9.00
C HIS A 356 1.21 10.11 7.83
N ALA A 357 1.75 11.30 8.08
CA ALA A 357 2.19 12.24 7.04
C ALA A 357 3.27 11.66 6.11
N LYS A 358 4.03 10.66 6.57
CA LYS A 358 5.01 9.94 5.74
C LYS A 358 4.40 8.88 4.81
N ARG A 359 3.15 8.45 5.05
CA ARG A 359 2.53 7.25 4.43
C ARG A 359 1.14 7.49 3.82
N PHE A 360 0.47 8.56 4.24
CA PHE A 360 -0.87 8.94 3.85
C PHE A 360 -0.89 10.34 3.27
N HIS A 361 -1.88 10.60 2.43
CA HIS A 361 -2.27 11.95 2.09
C HIS A 361 -2.96 12.57 3.30
N MET A 362 -2.46 13.72 3.75
CA MET A 362 -3.01 14.42 4.91
C MET A 362 -3.93 15.54 4.47
N ASN A 363 -5.10 15.66 5.10
CA ASN A 363 -6.06 16.73 4.86
C ASN A 363 -6.39 17.46 6.18
N THR A 364 -6.81 18.72 6.10
CA THR A 364 -7.25 19.50 7.26
C THR A 364 -8.76 19.32 7.44
N LEU A 365 -9.16 18.63 8.50
CA LEU A 365 -10.55 18.32 8.85
C LEU A 365 -10.78 18.69 10.32
N TRP A 366 -11.85 19.45 10.61
CA TRP A 366 -12.26 19.82 11.98
C TRP A 366 -11.12 20.43 12.82
N ASN A 367 -10.30 21.29 12.22
CA ASN A 367 -9.10 21.90 12.81
C ASN A 367 -7.95 20.91 13.18
N TYR A 368 -8.01 19.68 12.69
CA TYR A 368 -6.94 18.68 12.77
C TYR A 368 -6.32 18.39 11.40
N ARG A 369 -5.04 17.99 11.41
CA ARG A 369 -4.36 17.47 10.22
C ARG A 369 -4.38 15.94 10.22
N LEU A 370 -5.41 15.36 9.60
CA LEU A 370 -5.73 13.93 9.65
C LEU A 370 -5.33 13.20 8.36
N ALA A 371 -5.17 11.87 8.47
CA ALA A 371 -4.89 11.00 7.33
C ALA A 371 -6.16 10.74 6.52
N GLU A 372 -6.19 11.20 5.27
CA GLU A 372 -7.34 11.05 4.37
C GLU A 372 -7.35 9.68 3.70
N LYS A 373 -6.26 9.33 3.01
CA LYS A 373 -6.11 8.06 2.26
C LYS A 373 -4.66 7.62 2.19
N SER A 374 -4.42 6.32 2.04
CA SER A 374 -3.05 5.82 1.84
C SER A 374 -2.43 6.36 0.54
N ASN A 375 -1.10 6.57 0.53
CA ASN A 375 -0.36 6.86 -0.70
C ASN A 375 -0.37 5.66 -1.67
N THR A 376 -0.71 4.46 -1.18
CA THR A 376 -0.84 3.25 -1.98
C THR A 376 -2.31 2.92 -2.23
N LYS A 377 -2.64 2.39 -3.43
CA LYS A 377 -4.00 1.94 -3.73
C LYS A 377 -4.35 0.75 -2.82
N CYS A 378 -5.32 0.93 -1.93
CA CYS A 378 -5.61 -0.06 -0.89
C CYS A 378 -7.08 -0.46 -0.72
N ILE A 379 -8.02 -0.01 -1.57
CA ILE A 379 -9.46 -0.35 -1.47
C ILE A 379 -9.69 -1.88 -1.33
N ARG A 380 -9.24 -2.69 -2.30
CA ARG A 380 -9.39 -4.16 -2.25
C ARG A 380 -8.59 -4.80 -1.10
N PRO A 381 -7.31 -4.41 -0.87
CA PRO A 381 -6.58 -4.86 0.32
C PRO A 381 -7.25 -4.54 1.65
N THR A 382 -7.94 -3.40 1.79
CA THR A 382 -8.68 -3.00 2.99
C THR A 382 -9.86 -3.93 3.21
N TYR A 383 -10.66 -4.18 2.16
CA TYR A 383 -11.76 -5.16 2.23
C TYR A 383 -11.26 -6.57 2.58
N LYS A 384 -10.17 -7.03 1.93
CA LYS A 384 -9.55 -8.33 2.26
C LYS A 384 -9.09 -8.37 3.72
N SER A 385 -8.48 -7.29 4.21
CA SER A 385 -8.06 -7.18 5.60
C SER A 385 -9.23 -7.10 6.59
N LEU A 386 -10.37 -6.52 6.20
CA LEU A 386 -11.59 -6.53 7.01
C LEU A 386 -12.12 -7.95 7.20
N ARG A 387 -12.08 -8.77 6.15
CA ARG A 387 -12.58 -10.16 6.18
C ARG A 387 -11.62 -11.14 6.86
N GLU A 388 -10.32 -11.03 6.62
CA GLU A 388 -9.35 -12.08 6.96
C GLU A 388 -8.22 -11.61 7.91
N ARG A 389 -8.10 -10.31 8.16
CA ARG A 389 -6.98 -9.74 8.94
C ARG A 389 -7.48 -8.72 9.95
N CYS A 390 -6.70 -7.68 10.19
CA CYS A 390 -7.06 -6.56 11.04
C CYS A 390 -6.68 -5.24 10.37
N LEU A 391 -7.57 -4.27 10.50
CA LEU A 391 -7.38 -2.86 10.18
C LEU A 391 -7.12 -2.08 11.47
N LEU A 392 -6.44 -0.94 11.36
CA LEU A 392 -6.12 -0.07 12.49
C LEU A 392 -6.38 1.39 12.11
N HIS A 393 -7.20 2.08 12.89
CA HIS A 393 -7.54 3.48 12.70
C HIS A 393 -7.17 4.32 13.92
N ASP A 394 -6.68 5.53 13.69
CA ASP A 394 -6.40 6.49 14.75
C ASP A 394 -7.63 7.38 14.98
N MET A 395 -8.33 7.14 16.09
CA MET A 395 -9.53 7.88 16.51
C MET A 395 -9.22 8.94 17.58
N SER A 396 -7.95 9.25 17.86
CA SER A 396 -7.55 10.20 18.91
C SER A 396 -7.98 11.65 18.65
N TYR A 397 -8.64 11.94 17.52
CA TYR A 397 -9.25 13.25 17.26
C TYR A 397 -10.63 13.42 17.92
N TYR A 398 -11.25 12.35 18.40
CA TYR A 398 -12.43 12.43 19.27
C TYR A 398 -12.03 13.05 20.61
N GLY A 399 -12.82 14.00 21.08
CA GLY A 399 -12.59 14.64 22.38
C GLY A 399 -13.35 13.90 23.48
N CYS A 400 -12.69 13.73 24.63
CA CYS A 400 -13.31 13.19 25.84
C CYS A 400 -13.65 14.34 26.80
N ILE A 401 -14.88 14.33 27.30
CA ILE A 401 -15.37 15.20 28.37
C ILE A 401 -15.58 14.31 29.59
N GLN A 402 -15.04 14.71 30.73
CA GLN A 402 -15.24 14.00 31.99
C GLN A 402 -16.21 14.81 32.86
N LEU A 403 -17.24 14.13 33.38
CA LEU A 403 -18.11 14.64 34.44
C LEU A 403 -17.80 13.88 35.72
N GLU A 404 -17.66 14.58 36.84
CA GLU A 404 -17.37 13.99 38.14
C GLU A 404 -18.30 14.57 39.21
N GLY A 405 -19.08 13.72 39.87
CA GLY A 405 -20.10 14.14 40.83
C GLY A 405 -21.00 13.00 41.26
N ASN A 406 -22.12 13.32 41.91
CA ASN A 406 -23.10 12.33 42.33
C ASN A 406 -23.85 11.78 41.11
N GLU A 407 -24.04 10.46 41.04
CA GLU A 407 -24.66 9.76 39.91
C GLU A 407 -26.06 10.33 39.59
N ASP A 408 -26.90 10.49 40.61
CA ASP A 408 -28.28 10.98 40.45
C ASP A 408 -28.32 12.40 39.88
N GLU A 409 -27.43 13.29 40.34
CA GLU A 409 -27.35 14.68 39.89
C GLU A 409 -26.88 14.78 38.42
N ILE A 410 -25.89 13.95 38.04
CA ILE A 410 -25.42 13.87 36.65
C ILE A 410 -26.56 13.44 35.73
N ILE A 411 -27.32 12.40 36.13
CA ILE A 411 -28.43 11.89 35.34
C ILE A 411 -29.55 12.92 35.23
N GLU A 412 -29.91 13.58 36.33
CA GLU A 412 -30.98 14.57 36.36
C GLU A 412 -30.69 15.75 35.44
N LYS A 413 -29.50 16.36 35.57
CA LYS A 413 -29.07 17.50 34.75
C LYS A 413 -28.86 17.14 33.27
N MET A 414 -28.58 15.87 32.95
CA MET A 414 -28.46 15.41 31.56
C MET A 414 -29.80 15.08 30.88
N ASN A 415 -30.89 14.89 31.63
CA ASN A 415 -32.19 14.52 31.05
C ASN A 415 -32.67 15.46 29.92
N PRO A 416 -32.50 16.81 29.98
CA PRO A 416 -32.92 17.72 28.91
C PRO A 416 -32.26 17.44 27.55
N LEU A 417 -31.10 16.76 27.54
CA LEU A 417 -30.36 16.39 26.33
C LEU A 417 -30.91 15.15 25.62
N PHE A 418 -31.79 14.42 26.28
CA PHE A 418 -32.41 13.20 25.78
C PHE A 418 -33.92 13.38 25.77
N PRO A 419 -34.53 13.62 24.59
CA PRO A 419 -35.97 13.75 24.50
C PRO A 419 -36.64 12.51 25.08
N SER A 420 -37.64 12.69 25.95
CA SER A 420 -38.45 11.58 26.53
C SER A 420 -39.07 10.68 25.46
N SER A 421 -39.19 11.25 24.27
CA SER A 421 -39.70 10.58 23.10
C SER A 421 -38.69 9.53 22.55
N SER A 422 -37.38 9.72 22.70
CA SER A 422 -36.37 8.78 22.17
C SER A 422 -36.26 7.51 23.03
N HIS A 423 -36.55 6.33 22.46
CA HIS A 423 -36.38 5.04 23.15
C HIS A 423 -34.92 4.53 23.17
N ASN A 424 -33.94 5.42 22.95
CA ASN A 424 -32.53 5.04 22.96
C ASN A 424 -32.06 4.79 24.40
N LEU A 425 -31.17 3.81 24.56
CA LEU A 425 -30.55 3.54 25.86
C LEU A 425 -29.62 4.72 26.22
N THR A 426 -30.05 5.53 27.19
CA THR A 426 -29.33 6.71 27.68
C THR A 426 -28.33 6.32 28.79
N PRO A 427 -27.47 7.26 29.25
CA PRO A 427 -26.60 7.03 30.41
C PRO A 427 -27.32 6.57 31.69
N LYS A 428 -28.63 6.82 31.80
CA LYS A 428 -29.50 6.38 32.90
C LYS A 428 -29.81 4.87 32.87
N ALA A 429 -29.62 4.19 31.74
CA ALA A 429 -30.03 2.79 31.62
C ALA A 429 -29.24 1.88 32.57
N LYS A 430 -29.95 1.00 33.31
CA LYS A 430 -29.39 0.09 34.33
C LYS A 430 -28.19 -0.72 33.84
N MET A 431 -28.17 -1.08 32.56
CA MET A 431 -27.07 -1.84 31.96
C MET A 431 -25.73 -1.10 31.92
N TYR A 432 -25.74 0.24 31.90
CA TYR A 432 -24.53 1.05 31.79
C TYR A 432 -24.03 1.56 33.15
N LEU A 433 -24.92 1.66 34.15
CA LEU A 433 -24.56 2.16 35.49
C LEU A 433 -23.45 1.33 36.15
N GLY A 434 -23.35 0.03 35.83
CA GLY A 434 -22.28 -0.83 36.34
C GLY A 434 -20.89 -0.61 35.71
N GLY A 435 -20.74 0.24 34.71
CA GLY A 435 -19.45 0.54 34.05
C GLY A 435 -18.87 -0.59 33.18
N GLN A 436 -19.59 -1.71 33.03
CA GLN A 436 -19.14 -2.89 32.29
C GLN A 436 -19.23 -2.74 30.76
N PHE A 437 -20.03 -1.78 30.30
CA PHE A 437 -20.34 -1.59 28.89
C PHE A 437 -20.22 -0.11 28.49
N GLU A 438 -19.70 0.14 27.30
CA GLU A 438 -19.79 1.45 26.64
C GLU A 438 -21.18 1.62 26.01
N GLY A 439 -21.84 2.74 26.31
CA GLY A 439 -23.09 3.13 25.67
C GLY A 439 -22.84 4.01 24.45
N GLN A 440 -23.71 3.92 23.46
CA GLN A 440 -23.76 4.85 22.34
C GLN A 440 -25.17 5.42 22.23
N CYS A 441 -25.29 6.74 22.18
CA CYS A 441 -26.57 7.41 22.02
C CYS A 441 -26.42 8.72 21.24
N PHE A 442 -27.54 9.29 20.82
CA PHE A 442 -27.58 10.62 20.22
C PHE A 442 -27.93 11.66 21.28
N VAL A 443 -27.20 12.77 21.26
CA VAL A 443 -27.46 13.95 22.10
C VAL A 443 -28.22 14.98 21.28
N TYR A 444 -29.18 15.63 21.93
CA TYR A 444 -30.03 16.67 21.34
C TYR A 444 -29.78 18.01 22.03
N LYS A 445 -30.14 19.10 21.36
CA LYS A 445 -30.15 20.41 22.02
C LYS A 445 -31.22 20.41 23.12
N PRO A 446 -30.99 21.06 24.28
CA PRO A 446 -31.89 21.00 25.42
C PRO A 446 -33.35 21.28 25.04
N ASN A 447 -34.26 20.38 25.42
CA ASN A 447 -35.71 20.51 25.19
C ASN A 447 -36.14 20.62 23.72
N THR A 448 -35.32 20.15 22.76
CA THR A 448 -35.67 20.14 21.33
C THR A 448 -35.50 18.76 20.71
N GLN A 449 -36.05 18.57 19.51
CA GLN A 449 -35.80 17.38 18.68
C GLN A 449 -34.57 17.53 17.76
N GLU A 450 -33.81 18.63 17.90
CA GLU A 450 -32.62 18.89 17.07
C GLU A 450 -31.44 18.06 17.55
N CYS A 451 -31.00 17.13 16.70
CA CYS A 451 -29.86 16.27 17.01
C CYS A 451 -28.55 17.06 16.90
N LEU A 452 -27.73 16.99 17.94
CA LEU A 452 -26.43 17.65 18.00
C LEU A 452 -25.31 16.74 17.47
N THR A 453 -25.19 15.55 18.05
CA THR A 453 -24.10 14.61 17.75
C THR A 453 -24.39 13.23 18.36
N PRO A 454 -23.96 12.13 17.73
CA PRO A 454 -23.76 10.87 18.45
C PRO A 454 -22.63 11.04 19.48
N ILE A 455 -22.80 10.39 20.63
CA ILE A 455 -21.78 10.27 21.67
C ILE A 455 -21.55 8.79 22.00
N SER A 456 -20.35 8.50 22.48
CA SER A 456 -20.07 7.25 23.19
C SER A 456 -19.77 7.59 24.63
N PHE A 457 -20.39 6.91 25.58
CA PHE A 457 -20.25 7.22 26.99
C PHE A 457 -19.93 5.96 27.81
N MET A 458 -19.22 6.16 28.92
CA MET A 458 -18.81 5.07 29.80
C MET A 458 -18.75 5.57 31.23
N TRP A 459 -19.41 4.85 32.15
CA TRP A 459 -19.32 5.09 33.58
C TRP A 459 -18.07 4.43 34.16
N MET A 460 -17.44 5.09 35.13
CA MET A 460 -16.39 4.49 35.92
C MET A 460 -16.98 3.35 36.76
N PRO A 461 -16.45 2.11 36.66
CA PRO A 461 -16.89 1.00 37.48
C PRO A 461 -16.55 1.29 38.95
N SER A 462 -17.56 1.55 39.75
CA SER A 462 -17.46 1.74 41.20
C SER A 462 -18.80 1.38 41.84
N THR A 463 -18.78 1.04 43.13
CA THR A 463 -19.98 0.91 43.96
C THR A 463 -20.42 2.25 44.56
N ASP A 464 -19.54 3.24 44.60
CA ASP A 464 -19.78 4.54 45.25
C ASP A 464 -20.82 5.37 44.50
N LYS A 465 -21.53 6.27 45.18
CA LYS A 465 -22.49 7.19 44.54
C LYS A 465 -21.82 8.34 43.78
N ARG A 466 -20.60 8.72 44.16
CA ARG A 466 -19.82 9.74 43.46
C ARG A 466 -18.97 9.08 42.38
N ARG A 467 -19.25 9.36 41.11
CA ARG A 467 -18.66 8.66 39.98
C ARG A 467 -18.15 9.62 38.91
N LYS A 468 -17.31 9.05 38.02
CA LYS A 468 -16.84 9.71 36.81
C LYS A 468 -17.58 9.14 35.60
N LEU A 469 -17.99 10.01 34.69
CA LEU A 469 -18.57 9.68 33.40
C LEU A 469 -17.69 10.25 32.30
N TRP A 470 -17.22 9.40 31.39
CA TRP A 470 -16.54 9.84 30.17
C TRP A 470 -17.51 9.90 29.01
N ILE A 471 -17.50 11.03 28.29
CA ILE A 471 -18.30 11.27 27.09
C ILE A 471 -17.33 11.57 25.93
N TRP A 472 -17.30 10.67 24.96
CA TRP A 472 -16.55 10.82 23.71
C TRP A 472 -17.44 11.45 22.65
N CYS A 473 -16.96 12.57 22.10
CA CYS A 473 -17.66 13.35 21.08
C CYS A 473 -16.74 13.67 19.90
N HIS A 474 -17.32 13.71 18.72
CA HIS A 474 -16.62 14.08 17.49
C HIS A 474 -16.23 15.57 17.51
N PRO A 475 -15.03 15.97 17.01
CA PRO A 475 -14.52 17.34 17.16
C PRO A 475 -15.39 18.43 16.52
N ALA A 476 -16.18 18.10 15.50
CA ALA A 476 -17.11 19.04 14.87
C ALA A 476 -18.18 19.60 15.83
N SER A 477 -18.67 18.78 16.77
CA SER A 477 -19.71 19.19 17.72
C SER A 477 -19.19 19.29 19.16
N TYR A 478 -17.90 19.01 19.39
CA TYR A 478 -17.31 18.97 20.72
C TYR A 478 -17.46 20.29 21.48
N ASN A 479 -17.14 21.42 20.83
CA ASN A 479 -17.18 22.72 21.51
C ASN A 479 -18.63 23.09 21.86
N THR A 480 -19.57 22.83 20.97
CA THR A 480 -21.00 23.07 21.21
C THR A 480 -21.52 22.20 22.37
N LEU A 481 -21.19 20.91 22.39
CA LEU A 481 -21.57 20.01 23.47
C LEU A 481 -20.94 20.41 24.81
N ALA A 482 -19.65 20.75 24.81
CA ALA A 482 -18.95 21.19 26.01
C ALA A 482 -19.59 22.45 26.60
N ASN A 483 -19.91 23.45 25.77
CA ASN A 483 -20.59 24.66 26.22
C ASN A 483 -21.98 24.38 26.79
N ILE A 484 -22.75 23.49 26.15
CA ILE A 484 -24.07 23.08 26.65
C ILE A 484 -23.93 22.39 28.02
N LEU A 485 -22.99 21.45 28.17
CA LEU A 485 -22.76 20.78 29.45
C LEU A 485 -22.32 21.78 30.53
N ILE A 486 -21.37 22.68 30.22
CA ILE A 486 -20.94 23.73 31.16
C ILE A 486 -22.14 24.59 31.60
N SER A 487 -23.04 24.96 30.67
CA SER A 487 -24.24 25.74 30.99
C SER A 487 -25.28 24.97 31.82
N LEU A 488 -25.41 23.65 31.62
CA LEU A 488 -26.36 22.82 32.35
C LEU A 488 -25.88 22.47 33.76
N PHE A 489 -24.57 22.33 33.94
CA PHE A 489 -23.97 22.01 35.24
C PHE A 489 -23.62 23.24 36.09
N ASP A 490 -23.86 24.45 35.56
CA ASP A 490 -23.75 25.75 36.22
C ASP A 490 -22.44 25.92 37.01
N THR A 491 -21.31 25.76 36.32
CA THR A 491 -19.99 26.03 36.91
C THR A 491 -19.69 27.52 36.87
N SER A 492 -20.20 28.28 37.83
CA SER A 492 -19.63 29.58 38.19
C SER A 492 -18.27 29.38 38.89
N SER A 493 -17.25 28.94 38.15
CA SER A 493 -15.80 29.13 38.44
C SER A 493 -14.93 28.26 37.51
N PHE A 494 -13.80 28.83 37.10
CA PHE A 494 -12.71 28.24 36.29
C PHE A 494 -12.82 28.28 34.76
N ILE A 495 -12.70 29.50 34.22
CA ILE A 495 -11.92 29.72 32.99
C ILE A 495 -10.53 30.16 33.45
N SER A 496 -9.54 29.26 33.45
CA SER A 496 -8.13 29.68 33.62
C SER A 496 -7.54 30.04 32.26
N THR A 497 -7.60 31.34 31.95
CA THR A 497 -6.57 32.02 31.17
C THR A 497 -5.29 32.11 32.00
N GLU A 498 -4.18 31.78 31.35
CA GLU A 498 -2.77 32.07 31.66
C GLU A 498 -2.49 32.92 32.92
N GLU A 499 -2.12 32.27 34.03
CA GLU A 499 -1.04 32.60 35.02
C GLU A 499 -1.30 31.87 36.37
N PRO A 500 -0.26 31.48 37.12
CA PRO A 500 -0.43 30.73 38.37
C PRO A 500 -0.80 31.66 39.53
N PRO A 501 -1.90 31.43 40.28
CA PRO A 501 -2.19 32.24 41.44
C PRO A 501 -1.44 31.73 42.69
N VAL A 502 -0.91 32.70 43.42
CA VAL A 502 -0.34 32.57 44.76
C VAL A 502 -1.37 31.97 45.74
N LYS A 503 -0.91 31.04 46.57
CA LYS A 503 -1.68 30.37 47.62
C LYS A 503 -2.36 31.40 48.55
N LYS A 504 -3.70 31.41 48.60
CA LYS A 504 -4.46 31.91 49.75
C LYS A 504 -5.34 30.77 50.26
N GLN A 505 -5.11 30.40 51.51
CA GLN A 505 -5.97 29.50 52.29
C GLN A 505 -7.36 30.12 52.44
N LYS A 506 -8.41 29.38 52.08
CA LYS A 506 -9.79 29.70 52.47
C LYS A 506 -10.57 28.39 52.73
N ASN A 507 -10.85 28.21 54.01
CA ASN A 507 -11.95 27.51 54.70
C ASN A 507 -12.72 26.40 53.96
N ASP A 508 -12.65 25.20 54.55
CA ASP A 508 -13.02 23.89 54.00
C ASP A 508 -14.48 23.42 54.23
N GLU A 509 -15.43 24.26 54.67
CA GLU A 509 -16.71 23.70 55.18
C GLU A 509 -18.00 23.99 54.39
N GLN A 510 -17.98 24.62 53.21
CA GLN A 510 -19.23 24.84 52.41
C GLN A 510 -19.06 24.76 50.87
N GLN A 511 -18.42 23.71 50.35
CA GLN A 511 -18.35 23.45 48.89
C GLN A 511 -18.65 21.99 48.48
N GLN A 512 -19.60 21.33 49.14
CA GLN A 512 -19.98 19.96 48.79
C GLN A 512 -21.34 19.91 48.08
N GLN A 513 -21.45 20.38 46.84
CA GLN A 513 -22.59 20.05 45.95
C GLN A 513 -22.42 20.54 44.49
N THR A 514 -21.24 20.39 43.88
CA THR A 514 -21.08 20.72 42.44
C THR A 514 -20.45 19.58 41.65
N VAL A 515 -21.09 19.23 40.53
CA VAL A 515 -20.52 18.35 39.50
C VAL A 515 -19.39 19.09 38.79
N ALA A 516 -18.20 18.51 38.77
CA ALA A 516 -17.05 19.06 38.05
C ALA A 516 -17.05 18.59 36.59
N VAL A 517 -16.86 19.52 35.66
CA VAL A 517 -16.73 19.26 34.22
C VAL A 517 -15.26 19.46 33.82
N THR A 518 -14.59 18.41 33.35
CA THR A 518 -13.19 18.46 32.91
C THR A 518 -13.05 18.16 31.42
N LEU A 519 -12.42 19.08 30.68
CA LEU A 519 -12.21 18.96 29.23
C LEU A 519 -10.87 18.27 28.91
N LEU A 520 -10.87 16.94 28.91
CA LEU A 520 -9.66 16.14 28.71
C LEU A 520 -9.03 16.29 27.30
N ARG A 521 -9.81 16.74 26.30
CA ARG A 521 -9.31 17.00 24.94
C ARG A 521 -8.24 18.08 24.90
N ASP A 522 -8.47 19.19 25.62
CA ASP A 522 -7.60 20.36 25.51
C ASP A 522 -6.30 20.17 26.31
N GLN A 523 -6.33 19.28 27.31
CA GLN A 523 -5.15 18.78 28.02
C GLN A 523 -4.41 17.64 27.29
N GLN A 524 -4.94 17.13 26.15
CA GLN A 524 -4.38 16.02 25.37
C GLN A 524 -3.99 14.79 26.20
N GLN A 525 -4.83 14.34 27.12
CA GLN A 525 -4.45 13.29 28.08
C GLN A 525 -4.63 11.86 27.55
N LEU A 526 -5.61 11.63 26.68
CA LEU A 526 -5.99 10.29 26.20
C LEU A 526 -5.92 10.17 24.68
N SER A 527 -5.65 8.97 24.20
CA SER A 527 -5.69 8.56 22.80
C SER A 527 -6.60 7.33 22.64
N ARG A 528 -7.30 7.24 21.51
CA ARG A 528 -8.20 6.12 21.20
C ARG A 528 -7.86 5.54 19.83
N PHE A 529 -7.56 4.25 19.76
CA PHE A 529 -7.32 3.52 18.51
C PHE A 529 -8.42 2.50 18.27
N ARG A 530 -8.80 2.31 17.01
CA ARG A 530 -9.80 1.32 16.61
C ARG A 530 -9.19 0.22 15.76
N LEU A 531 -9.31 -1.02 16.23
CA LEU A 531 -8.93 -2.22 15.49
C LEU A 531 -10.18 -2.89 14.95
N ILE A 532 -10.19 -3.24 13.67
CA ILE A 532 -11.37 -3.84 13.03
C ILE A 532 -10.94 -5.10 12.28
N GLY A 533 -11.60 -6.22 12.55
CA GLY A 533 -11.42 -7.49 11.86
C GLY A 533 -11.17 -8.67 12.82
N PRO A 534 -11.28 -9.90 12.33
CA PRO A 534 -11.25 -11.12 13.15
C PRO A 534 -9.89 -11.38 13.81
N LEU A 535 -8.77 -10.93 13.21
CA LEU A 535 -7.43 -11.10 13.80
C LEU A 535 -7.07 -10.00 14.81
N SER A 536 -8.02 -9.13 15.18
CA SER A 536 -7.78 -8.04 16.12
C SER A 536 -7.27 -8.55 17.48
N MET A 537 -7.95 -9.52 18.08
CA MET A 537 -7.54 -10.10 19.38
C MET A 537 -6.18 -10.80 19.31
N ALA A 538 -5.91 -11.56 18.25
CA ALA A 538 -4.62 -12.22 18.05
C ALA A 538 -3.46 -11.22 17.94
N ILE A 539 -3.69 -10.07 17.29
CA ILE A 539 -2.71 -8.99 17.19
C ILE A 539 -2.52 -8.29 18.53
N LEU A 540 -3.60 -8.07 19.30
CA LEU A 540 -3.51 -7.49 20.64
C LEU A 540 -2.65 -8.36 21.56
N LYS A 541 -2.93 -9.66 21.64
CA LYS A 541 -2.14 -10.62 22.45
C LYS A 541 -0.67 -10.70 22.02
N HIS A 542 -0.39 -10.57 20.74
CA HIS A 542 0.99 -10.56 20.24
C HIS A 542 1.71 -9.22 20.51
N ALA A 543 0.99 -8.10 20.46
CA ALA A 543 1.57 -6.77 20.63
C ALA A 543 1.74 -6.39 22.10
N PHE A 544 0.83 -6.83 22.96
CA PHE A 544 0.69 -6.40 24.35
C PHE A 544 0.88 -7.58 25.31
N HIS A 545 1.80 -7.40 26.23
CA HIS A 545 2.14 -8.39 27.24
C HIS A 545 1.72 -7.83 28.61
N PRO A 546 0.88 -8.55 29.37
CA PRO A 546 0.48 -8.14 30.71
C PRO A 546 1.69 -7.89 31.62
N SER A 547 1.56 -6.93 32.54
CA SER A 547 2.57 -6.71 33.59
C SER A 547 2.58 -7.86 34.60
N VAL A 548 3.75 -8.13 35.19
CA VAL A 548 3.90 -9.14 36.24
C VAL A 548 3.61 -8.47 37.59
N LEU A 549 2.86 -9.16 38.47
CA LEU A 549 2.70 -8.74 39.86
C LEU A 549 3.96 -9.08 40.65
N PRO A 550 4.51 -8.17 41.49
CA PRO A 550 5.63 -8.49 42.37
C PRO A 550 5.24 -9.62 43.35
N SER A 551 6.02 -10.70 43.36
CA SER A 551 5.74 -11.93 44.12
C SER A 551 5.89 -11.72 45.63
N ASP A 552 6.85 -10.89 46.06
CA ASP A 552 7.21 -10.72 47.47
C ASP A 552 6.87 -9.33 48.02
N ALA A 553 6.41 -9.28 49.28
CA ALA A 553 6.12 -8.03 50.00
C ALA A 553 7.37 -7.17 50.26
N ILE A 554 8.57 -7.77 50.22
CA ILE A 554 9.87 -7.10 50.42
C ILE A 554 10.28 -6.35 49.13
N GLU A 555 10.09 -6.95 47.96
CA GLU A 555 10.34 -6.31 46.66
C GLU A 555 9.42 -5.08 46.43
N ARG A 556 8.21 -5.09 47.00
CA ARG A 556 7.29 -3.93 46.94
C ARG A 556 7.84 -2.69 47.65
N LYS A 557 8.68 -2.86 48.69
CA LYS A 557 9.26 -1.76 49.46
C LYS A 557 10.58 -1.22 48.88
N THR A 558 11.33 -2.07 48.17
CA THR A 558 12.63 -1.72 47.58
C THR A 558 12.54 -1.27 46.12
N ALA A 559 11.45 -1.60 45.41
CA ALA A 559 11.21 -1.12 44.05
C ALA A 559 11.12 0.42 44.03
N PRO A 560 11.86 1.11 43.16
CA PRO A 560 11.86 2.56 43.10
C PRO A 560 10.45 3.08 42.71
N PHE A 561 9.72 3.65 43.67
CA PHE A 561 8.51 4.49 43.52
C PHE A 561 7.63 4.21 42.28
N SER A 562 7.25 2.95 42.01
CA SER A 562 6.22 2.64 41.01
C SER A 562 4.85 2.72 41.66
N TRP A 563 3.91 3.46 41.07
CA TRP A 563 2.51 3.46 41.53
C TRP A 563 1.87 2.06 41.47
N TRP A 564 2.44 1.14 40.68
CA TRP A 564 1.99 -0.24 40.55
C TRP A 564 2.33 -1.11 41.76
N SER A 565 3.40 -0.81 42.49
CA SER A 565 3.88 -1.59 43.65
C SER A 565 3.29 -1.12 44.99
N ASN A 566 2.98 0.17 45.12
CA ASN A 566 2.68 0.79 46.42
C ASN A 566 1.19 0.84 46.77
N GLU A 567 0.28 0.93 45.79
CA GLU A 567 -1.19 1.03 45.97
C GLU A 567 -1.84 1.20 44.58
N ALA A 568 -2.79 0.35 44.13
CA ALA A 568 -3.80 0.79 43.13
C ALA A 568 -4.86 -0.25 42.69
N HIS A 569 -4.58 -1.54 42.67
CA HIS A 569 -5.52 -2.56 42.18
C HIS A 569 -5.47 -3.79 43.06
N SER A 570 -6.64 -4.25 43.55
CA SER A 570 -6.73 -5.52 44.25
C SER A 570 -6.09 -6.60 43.37
N THR A 571 -5.15 -7.36 43.94
CA THR A 571 -4.48 -8.48 43.27
C THR A 571 -5.49 -9.41 42.60
N ASP A 572 -6.67 -9.56 43.20
CA ASP A 572 -7.76 -10.41 42.73
C ASP A 572 -8.39 -9.87 41.44
N ILE A 573 -8.58 -8.53 41.36
CA ILE A 573 -9.11 -7.87 40.15
C ILE A 573 -8.17 -8.10 38.97
N TYR A 574 -6.86 -7.90 39.19
CA TYR A 574 -5.88 -8.07 38.12
C TYR A 574 -5.74 -9.55 37.70
N GLN A 575 -5.86 -10.49 38.63
CA GLN A 575 -5.87 -11.92 38.32
C GLN A 575 -7.08 -12.31 37.44
N GLN A 576 -8.28 -11.78 37.72
CA GLN A 576 -9.45 -11.99 36.85
C GLN A 576 -9.23 -11.42 35.45
N GLN A 577 -8.66 -10.21 35.35
CA GLN A 577 -8.31 -9.59 34.07
C GLN A 577 -7.30 -10.42 33.28
N LEU A 578 -6.29 -10.98 33.96
CA LEU A 578 -5.29 -11.85 33.36
C LEU A 578 -5.88 -13.18 32.88
N GLN A 579 -6.78 -13.79 33.67
CA GLN A 579 -7.50 -15.00 33.27
C GLN A 579 -8.32 -14.76 32.00
N PHE A 580 -9.03 -13.62 31.94
CA PHE A 580 -9.75 -13.21 30.73
C PHE A 580 -8.80 -13.02 29.54
N TRP A 581 -7.68 -12.31 29.72
CA TRP A 581 -6.70 -12.07 28.65
C TRP A 581 -6.08 -13.37 28.12
N ASN A 582 -5.81 -14.33 28.99
CA ASN A 582 -5.22 -15.62 28.61
C ASN A 582 -6.23 -16.56 27.95
N SER A 583 -7.53 -16.39 28.20
CA SER A 583 -8.59 -17.21 27.58
C SER A 583 -8.53 -17.18 26.04
N ASN A 584 -8.75 -18.32 25.39
CA ASN A 584 -8.64 -18.46 23.92
C ASN A 584 -9.83 -17.85 23.17
N ILE A 585 -9.97 -16.53 23.22
CA ILE A 585 -10.95 -15.76 22.43
C ILE A 585 -10.45 -15.67 20.99
N SER A 586 -10.74 -16.71 20.20
CA SER A 586 -10.39 -16.77 18.78
C SER A 586 -11.40 -16.07 17.88
N ASN A 587 -12.69 -16.07 18.26
CA ASN A 587 -13.73 -15.34 17.54
C ASN A 587 -14.29 -14.20 18.41
N THR A 588 -14.04 -12.96 17.98
CA THR A 588 -14.56 -11.75 18.65
C THR A 588 -16.07 -11.60 18.49
N SER A 589 -16.65 -12.17 17.44
CA SER A 589 -18.07 -11.98 17.10
C SER A 589 -19.05 -12.62 18.08
N THR A 590 -18.60 -13.62 18.84
CA THR A 590 -19.43 -14.29 19.85
C THR A 590 -19.48 -13.53 21.18
N MET A 591 -18.65 -12.49 21.33
CA MET A 591 -18.65 -11.65 22.53
C MET A 591 -19.78 -10.62 22.48
N MET A 592 -20.31 -10.28 23.66
CA MET A 592 -21.25 -9.17 23.79
C MET A 592 -20.61 -7.86 23.28
N PRO A 593 -21.36 -7.06 22.51
CA PRO A 593 -20.88 -5.76 22.02
C PRO A 593 -20.63 -4.80 23.18
N ASN A 594 -19.72 -3.86 22.95
CA ASN A 594 -19.36 -2.75 23.82
C ASN A 594 -18.85 -3.14 25.21
N ARG A 595 -18.42 -4.38 25.42
CA ARG A 595 -17.87 -4.84 26.70
C ARG A 595 -16.53 -4.15 26.97
N VAL A 596 -16.37 -3.63 28.18
CA VAL A 596 -15.17 -2.95 28.65
C VAL A 596 -14.29 -3.95 29.40
N VAL A 597 -13.00 -3.97 29.07
CA VAL A 597 -11.97 -4.78 29.71
C VAL A 597 -10.75 -3.90 29.94
N ALA A 598 -10.22 -3.86 31.15
CA ALA A 598 -9.00 -3.14 31.49
C ALA A 598 -7.84 -4.11 31.67
N LEU A 599 -6.63 -3.62 31.40
CA LEU A 599 -5.40 -4.37 31.67
C LEU A 599 -4.24 -3.39 31.82
N VAL A 600 -3.30 -3.71 32.72
CA VAL A 600 -2.01 -3.03 32.82
C VAL A 600 -0.97 -3.82 32.03
N VAL A 601 -0.30 -3.14 31.10
CA VAL A 601 0.57 -3.75 30.10
C VAL A 601 1.97 -3.19 30.21
N ARG A 602 2.95 -4.04 29.90
CA ARG A 602 4.37 -3.72 29.75
C ARG A 602 4.64 -2.78 28.57
N ASP A 603 5.81 -2.16 28.51
CA ASP A 603 6.19 -1.34 27.34
C ASP A 603 6.25 -2.22 26.06
N PRO A 604 5.39 -1.99 25.05
CA PRO A 604 5.34 -2.85 23.87
C PRO A 604 6.62 -2.78 23.02
N ARG A 605 7.48 -1.78 23.23
CA ARG A 605 8.79 -1.70 22.55
C ARG A 605 9.71 -2.85 22.92
N ILE A 606 9.54 -3.45 24.10
CA ILE A 606 10.35 -4.58 24.59
C ILE A 606 10.20 -5.78 23.65
N PHE A 607 8.95 -6.08 23.28
CA PHE A 607 8.56 -7.27 22.51
C PHE A 607 8.42 -7.01 21.00
N THR A 608 8.58 -5.76 20.56
CA THR A 608 8.36 -5.39 19.16
C THR A 608 9.37 -6.13 18.27
N PRO A 609 8.93 -6.96 17.31
CA PRO A 609 9.84 -7.76 16.50
C PRO A 609 10.68 -6.85 15.59
N ILE A 610 11.93 -7.26 15.34
CA ILE A 610 12.88 -6.52 14.47
C ILE A 610 12.33 -6.39 13.03
N LYS A 611 11.52 -7.36 12.60
CA LYS A 611 10.85 -7.37 11.29
C LYS A 611 9.33 -7.48 11.48
N PRO A 612 8.53 -6.74 10.68
CA PRO A 612 7.08 -6.91 10.70
C PRO A 612 6.73 -8.34 10.29
N LYS A 613 5.97 -9.07 11.13
CA LYS A 613 5.56 -10.45 10.82
C LYS A 613 4.47 -10.43 9.74
N LEU A 614 4.61 -11.33 8.76
CA LEU A 614 3.61 -11.56 7.73
C LEU A 614 2.51 -12.46 8.30
N THR A 615 1.41 -11.84 8.75
CA THR A 615 0.13 -12.47 9.16
C THR A 615 0.27 -13.61 10.17
N ILE A 616 -0.19 -13.38 11.40
CA ILE A 616 -0.34 -14.46 12.39
C ILE A 616 -1.42 -15.41 11.84
N HIS A 617 -1.01 -16.57 11.34
CA HIS A 617 -1.93 -17.67 11.13
C HIS A 617 -2.18 -18.27 12.51
N SER A 618 -3.38 -18.09 13.07
CA SER A 618 -3.79 -18.82 14.27
C SER A 618 -3.77 -20.30 13.92
N LYS A 619 -2.73 -21.03 14.36
CA LYS A 619 -2.63 -22.49 14.20
C LYS A 619 -3.64 -23.24 15.08
N THR A 620 -4.37 -22.54 15.94
CA THR A 620 -5.31 -23.11 16.90
C THR A 620 -6.61 -23.51 16.23
N LYS A 621 -6.91 -24.82 16.27
CA LYS A 621 -8.25 -25.35 16.02
C LYS A 621 -9.25 -24.58 16.90
N VAL A 622 -10.38 -24.20 16.32
CA VAL A 622 -11.48 -23.53 17.02
C VAL A 622 -12.14 -24.56 17.94
N GLU A 623 -11.65 -24.68 19.17
CA GLU A 623 -12.42 -25.31 20.23
C GLU A 623 -13.56 -24.36 20.59
N LYS A 624 -14.79 -24.88 20.63
CA LYS A 624 -15.95 -24.13 21.10
C LYS A 624 -15.68 -23.71 22.55
N ILE A 625 -15.67 -22.42 22.82
CA ILE A 625 -15.60 -21.90 24.18
C ILE A 625 -16.90 -22.31 24.89
N GLU A 626 -16.79 -23.12 25.95
CA GLU A 626 -17.94 -23.67 26.68
C GLU A 626 -18.63 -22.66 27.62
N SER A 627 -17.98 -21.55 27.98
CA SER A 627 -18.63 -20.40 28.63
C SER A 627 -17.69 -19.20 28.66
N PHE A 628 -18.21 -18.00 28.38
CA PHE A 628 -17.46 -16.77 28.65
C PHE A 628 -17.43 -16.52 30.17
N PRO A 629 -16.31 -16.03 30.74
CA PRO A 629 -16.27 -15.65 32.15
C PRO A 629 -17.39 -14.64 32.44
N PRO A 630 -18.12 -14.79 33.56
CA PRO A 630 -19.20 -13.89 33.92
C PRO A 630 -18.71 -12.43 33.93
N SER A 631 -19.61 -11.51 33.62
CA SER A 631 -19.34 -10.07 33.64
C SER A 631 -19.18 -9.58 35.08
N SER A 632 -17.95 -9.63 35.61
CA SER A 632 -17.61 -8.93 36.86
C SER A 632 -17.30 -7.45 36.56
N ILE A 633 -17.66 -6.58 37.51
CA ILE A 633 -17.31 -5.14 37.47
C ILE A 633 -15.78 -4.98 37.46
N ASP A 634 -15.09 -5.89 38.12
CA ASP A 634 -13.63 -5.98 38.24
C ASP A 634 -12.91 -5.98 36.87
N LEU A 635 -13.47 -6.64 35.86
CA LEU A 635 -12.88 -6.65 34.52
C LEU A 635 -12.76 -5.26 33.88
N ALA A 636 -13.67 -4.33 34.20
CA ALA A 636 -13.67 -2.98 33.64
C ALA A 636 -12.85 -1.98 34.48
N SER A 637 -12.46 -2.35 35.71
CA SER A 637 -11.72 -1.48 36.63
C SER A 637 -10.33 -1.15 36.10
N SER A 638 -10.01 0.14 35.97
CA SER A 638 -8.75 0.60 35.38
C SER A 638 -8.13 1.75 36.18
N PRO A 639 -6.80 1.80 36.35
CA PRO A 639 -6.13 2.96 36.95
C PRO A 639 -6.17 4.19 36.03
N LEU A 640 -6.55 4.02 34.74
CA LEU A 640 -6.55 5.09 33.75
C LEU A 640 -7.54 6.24 34.07
N TRP A 641 -8.54 6.00 34.92
CA TRP A 641 -9.50 7.01 35.39
C TRP A 641 -8.88 8.07 36.33
N ILE A 642 -7.69 7.80 36.85
CA ILE A 642 -7.00 8.65 37.83
C ILE A 642 -5.92 9.46 37.12
N GLU A 643 -5.96 10.79 37.28
CA GLU A 643 -5.03 11.70 36.62
C GLU A 643 -3.58 11.51 37.07
N LYS A 644 -3.35 11.30 38.38
CA LYS A 644 -2.02 11.04 38.96
C LYS A 644 -1.25 9.92 38.26
N TYR A 645 -1.93 8.82 37.89
CA TYR A 645 -1.27 7.71 37.21
C TYR A 645 -1.02 8.01 35.73
N ARG A 646 -1.90 8.77 35.08
CA ARG A 646 -1.69 9.22 33.69
C ARG A 646 -0.48 10.15 33.58
N THR A 647 -0.34 11.11 34.49
CA THR A 647 0.80 12.04 34.52
C THR A 647 2.10 11.30 34.83
N TYR A 648 2.10 10.42 35.84
CA TYR A 648 3.26 9.61 36.18
C TYR A 648 3.78 8.80 34.98
N CYS A 649 2.88 8.11 34.26
CA CYS A 649 3.24 7.30 33.08
C CYS A 649 3.83 8.16 31.95
N CYS A 650 3.51 9.45 31.89
CA CYS A 650 4.04 10.37 30.88
C CYS A 650 5.43 10.90 31.27
N GLU A 651 5.64 11.21 32.54
CA GLU A 651 6.90 11.76 33.06
C GLU A 651 8.02 10.72 33.10
N HIS A 652 7.72 9.48 33.51
CA HIS A 652 8.69 8.40 33.67
C HIS A 652 8.92 7.58 32.38
N LYS A 653 8.51 8.12 31.23
CA LYS A 653 8.61 7.44 29.94
C LYS A 653 10.02 7.52 29.35
N LEU A 654 10.69 6.37 29.19
CA LEU A 654 11.98 6.28 28.51
C LEU A 654 11.92 6.71 27.04
N ALA A 655 12.93 7.46 26.61
CA ALA A 655 13.04 7.93 25.24
C ALA A 655 13.29 6.76 24.28
N THR A 656 12.68 6.79 23.10
CA THR A 656 12.82 5.71 22.11
C THR A 656 14.27 5.53 21.63
N TYR A 657 15.09 6.59 21.66
CA TYR A 657 16.51 6.50 21.37
C TYR A 657 17.27 5.67 22.40
N GLN A 658 17.01 5.87 23.69
CA GLN A 658 17.65 5.13 24.79
C GLN A 658 17.38 3.63 24.68
N ILE A 659 16.12 3.23 24.44
CA ILE A 659 15.77 1.81 24.25
C ILE A 659 16.47 1.20 23.03
N ASN A 660 16.57 1.93 21.92
CA ASN A 660 17.30 1.43 20.76
C ASN A 660 18.81 1.31 21.01
N LEU A 661 19.38 2.19 21.84
CA LEU A 661 20.78 2.09 22.27
C LEU A 661 20.99 0.86 23.15
N ILE A 662 20.11 0.62 24.13
CA ILE A 662 20.12 -0.59 24.97
C ILE A 662 20.04 -1.84 24.09
N ARG A 663 19.10 -1.86 23.13
CA ARG A 663 18.97 -2.96 22.16
C ARG A 663 20.22 -3.18 21.32
N SER A 664 20.94 -2.12 20.95
CA SER A 664 22.19 -2.26 20.19
C SER A 664 23.38 -2.75 21.01
N LYS A 665 23.33 -2.56 22.33
CA LYS A 665 24.36 -3.04 23.28
C LYS A 665 24.09 -4.47 23.73
N SER A 666 22.82 -4.87 23.84
CA SER A 666 22.44 -6.24 24.13
C SER A 666 22.86 -7.16 22.98
N THR A 667 23.70 -8.15 23.28
CA THR A 667 24.21 -9.15 22.33
C THR A 667 23.27 -10.34 22.13
N VAL A 668 22.12 -10.34 22.83
CA VAL A 668 21.22 -11.49 22.89
C VAL A 668 20.39 -11.58 21.60
N ASP A 669 20.42 -12.74 20.95
CA ASP A 669 19.60 -13.07 19.76
C ASP A 669 18.10 -13.24 20.08
N ASN A 670 17.72 -13.13 21.36
CA ASN A 670 16.33 -13.15 21.80
C ASN A 670 15.65 -11.80 21.52
N ASN A 671 14.40 -11.85 21.07
CA ASN A 671 13.64 -10.64 20.73
C ASN A 671 13.26 -9.76 21.95
N GLU A 672 13.55 -10.19 23.18
CA GLU A 672 13.08 -9.56 24.41
C GLU A 672 14.20 -8.76 25.11
N LEU A 673 13.94 -7.48 25.34
CA LEU A 673 14.81 -6.60 26.11
C LEU A 673 14.49 -6.73 27.61
N GLN A 674 15.49 -7.09 28.42
CA GLN A 674 15.35 -7.05 29.87
C GLN A 674 15.66 -5.64 30.38
N LEU A 675 14.62 -4.91 30.81
CA LEU A 675 14.72 -3.55 31.38
C LEU A 675 14.66 -3.55 32.92
N ASN A 676 14.39 -4.71 33.54
CA ASN A 676 14.27 -4.89 34.99
C ASN A 676 13.47 -3.76 35.67
N GLU A 677 14.05 -3.07 36.65
CA GLU A 677 13.40 -2.04 37.48
C GLU A 677 12.99 -0.76 36.72
N GLU A 678 13.53 -0.51 35.52
CA GLU A 678 13.19 0.68 34.71
C GLU A 678 11.95 0.47 33.80
N GLU A 679 11.25 -0.65 33.96
CA GLU A 679 10.10 -0.96 33.13
C GLU A 679 8.87 -0.09 33.46
N SER A 680 8.28 0.53 32.43
CA SER A 680 7.03 1.28 32.57
C SER A 680 5.81 0.36 32.51
N GLN A 681 4.97 0.41 33.55
CA GLN A 681 3.64 -0.21 33.57
C GLN A 681 2.61 0.79 33.04
N ILE A 682 1.85 0.41 32.00
CA ILE A 682 0.92 1.31 31.31
C ILE A 682 -0.51 0.77 31.42
N PRO A 683 -1.46 1.51 32.03
CA PRO A 683 -2.86 1.09 32.10
C PRO A 683 -3.55 1.35 30.75
N LEU A 684 -4.31 0.35 30.30
CA LEU A 684 -5.10 0.40 29.06
C LEU A 684 -6.55 0.01 29.35
N ILE A 685 -7.47 0.57 28.56
CA ILE A 685 -8.86 0.14 28.51
C ILE A 685 -9.15 -0.35 27.09
N PHE A 686 -9.67 -1.56 26.99
CA PHE A 686 -10.13 -2.20 25.77
C PHE A 686 -11.65 -2.21 25.75
N ILE A 687 -12.23 -1.80 24.64
CA ILE A 687 -13.68 -1.83 24.43
C ILE A 687 -13.92 -2.70 23.21
N HIS A 688 -14.53 -3.87 23.43
CA HIS A 688 -14.94 -4.73 22.34
C HIS A 688 -16.10 -4.05 21.61
N HIS A 689 -16.03 -3.86 20.30
CA HIS A 689 -17.16 -3.37 19.53
C HIS A 689 -17.58 -4.42 18.50
N HIS A 690 -18.89 -4.60 18.37
CA HIS A 690 -19.46 -5.45 17.34
C HIS A 690 -20.61 -4.70 16.67
N ASP A 691 -20.75 -4.90 15.36
CA ASP A 691 -21.79 -4.23 14.59
C ASP A 691 -23.15 -4.89 14.89
N LEU A 692 -24.00 -4.16 15.62
CA LEU A 692 -25.36 -4.55 16.00
C LEU A 692 -26.28 -4.78 14.78
N LEU A 693 -25.92 -4.28 13.59
CA LEU A 693 -26.71 -4.51 12.37
C LEU A 693 -26.54 -5.91 11.78
N SER A 694 -25.48 -6.63 12.14
CA SER A 694 -25.25 -8.00 11.70
C SER A 694 -26.32 -8.96 12.26
N SER A 695 -26.80 -8.73 13.48
CA SER A 695 -27.83 -9.54 14.16
C SER A 695 -29.23 -9.42 13.55
N ILE A 696 -29.51 -8.37 12.76
CA ILE A 696 -30.86 -7.99 12.31
C ILE A 696 -31.13 -8.40 10.86
N SER A 697 -30.09 -8.78 10.11
CA SER A 697 -30.24 -9.26 8.74
C SER A 697 -30.78 -10.70 8.71
N LYS A 698 -31.97 -10.90 8.11
CA LYS A 698 -32.54 -12.25 7.82
C LYS A 698 -31.58 -13.16 7.04
N HIS A 699 -30.58 -12.59 6.36
CA HIS A 699 -29.46 -13.33 5.78
C HIS A 699 -28.37 -13.61 6.82
N LYS A 700 -28.65 -14.56 7.72
CA LYS A 700 -27.81 -15.00 8.85
C LYS A 700 -26.52 -15.76 8.47
N GLN A 701 -26.31 -16.09 7.19
CA GLN A 701 -25.26 -17.06 6.80
C GLN A 701 -23.90 -16.47 6.40
N TYR A 702 -23.76 -15.14 6.20
CA TYR A 702 -22.51 -14.55 5.66
C TYR A 702 -21.99 -13.29 6.36
N ARG A 703 -22.62 -12.80 7.44
CA ARG A 703 -22.33 -11.48 8.03
C ARG A 703 -21.75 -11.46 9.44
N ASN A 704 -21.64 -12.60 10.12
CA ASN A 704 -21.42 -12.60 11.57
C ASN A 704 -20.06 -12.02 12.02
N ASP A 705 -19.06 -11.88 11.14
CA ASP A 705 -17.72 -11.39 11.54
C ASP A 705 -17.34 -10.02 10.94
N PHE A 706 -18.24 -9.35 10.20
CA PHE A 706 -17.92 -8.06 9.60
C PHE A 706 -18.03 -6.93 10.63
N GLY A 707 -16.91 -6.23 10.88
CA GLY A 707 -16.89 -5.04 11.72
C GLY A 707 -16.66 -5.28 13.22
N SER A 708 -16.49 -6.54 13.65
CA SER A 708 -16.04 -6.84 15.02
C SER A 708 -14.61 -6.34 15.24
N GLY A 709 -14.31 -5.94 16.47
CA GLY A 709 -13.02 -5.33 16.76
C GLY A 709 -12.88 -4.83 18.18
N TRP A 710 -11.82 -4.08 18.39
CA TRP A 710 -11.44 -3.56 19.70
C TRP A 710 -11.03 -2.10 19.57
N ASP A 711 -11.63 -1.26 20.39
CA ASP A 711 -11.12 0.08 20.65
C ASP A 711 -10.16 0.02 21.85
N ILE A 712 -9.05 0.76 21.76
CA ILE A 712 -8.04 0.85 22.81
C ILE A 712 -7.98 2.31 23.26
N ILE A 713 -8.18 2.55 24.55
CA ILE A 713 -7.94 3.84 25.19
C ILE A 713 -6.65 3.75 25.99
N LEU A 714 -5.76 4.71 25.77
CA LEU A 714 -4.42 4.73 26.35
C LEU A 714 -3.91 6.17 26.61
N PRO A 715 -2.91 6.36 27.48
CA PRO A 715 -2.32 7.68 27.72
C PRO A 715 -1.69 8.26 26.46
N ASN A 716 -1.99 9.52 26.14
CA ASN A 716 -1.69 10.11 24.84
C ASN A 716 -0.20 10.08 24.45
N GLU A 717 0.72 10.24 25.40
CA GLU A 717 2.16 10.19 25.12
C GLU A 717 2.61 8.82 24.58
N TRP A 718 1.94 7.74 24.96
CA TRP A 718 2.26 6.38 24.54
C TRP A 718 1.68 6.02 23.17
N ALA A 719 0.79 6.84 22.62
CA ALA A 719 0.05 6.59 21.38
C ALA A 719 0.95 6.17 20.21
N GLN A 720 2.03 6.91 19.93
CA GLN A 720 2.91 6.59 18.80
C GLN A 720 3.62 5.23 18.97
N ILE A 721 3.96 4.85 20.20
CA ILE A 721 4.68 3.61 20.51
C ILE A 721 3.74 2.42 20.29
N PHE A 722 2.56 2.47 20.89
CA PHE A 722 1.52 1.45 20.74
C PHE A 722 1.09 1.30 19.27
N TRP A 723 0.95 2.42 18.55
CA TRP A 723 0.65 2.41 17.12
C TRP A 723 1.68 1.62 16.30
N ILE A 724 2.98 1.83 16.56
CA ILE A 724 4.04 1.13 15.84
C ILE A 724 4.03 -0.37 16.16
N SER A 725 3.85 -0.74 17.44
CA SER A 725 3.79 -2.16 17.85
C SER A 725 2.65 -2.91 17.15
N LEU A 726 1.45 -2.31 17.08
CA LEU A 726 0.30 -2.89 16.38
C LEU A 726 0.56 -3.07 14.87
N VAL A 727 1.15 -2.06 14.22
CA VAL A 727 1.52 -2.14 12.80
C VAL A 727 2.57 -3.23 12.54
N TYR A 728 3.55 -3.39 13.44
CA TYR A 728 4.60 -4.41 13.31
C TYR A 728 4.09 -5.82 13.59
N SER A 729 3.07 -5.94 14.43
CA SER A 729 2.34 -7.19 14.69
C SER A 729 1.41 -7.60 13.54
N GLY A 730 1.19 -6.72 12.56
CA GLY A 730 0.51 -7.04 11.30
C GLY A 730 -0.80 -6.29 11.04
N ALA A 731 -1.20 -5.35 11.90
CA ALA A 731 -2.38 -4.52 11.67
C ALA A 731 -2.16 -3.56 10.48
N ARG A 732 -3.17 -3.45 9.60
CA ARG A 732 -3.12 -2.55 8.45
C ARG A 732 -3.70 -1.17 8.81
N PRO A 733 -2.90 -0.10 8.79
CA PRO A 733 -3.38 1.24 9.11
C PRO A 733 -4.29 1.80 8.01
N ILE A 734 -5.35 2.52 8.40
CA ILE A 734 -6.37 3.10 7.51
C ILE A 734 -6.60 4.59 7.78
N GLY A 735 -6.92 5.34 6.73
CA GLY A 735 -7.33 6.75 6.81
C GLY A 735 -8.85 6.92 6.78
N GLN A 736 -9.30 8.18 6.71
CA GLN A 736 -10.72 8.54 6.71
C GLN A 736 -11.51 7.94 5.54
N LYS A 737 -10.94 7.90 4.33
CA LYS A 737 -11.62 7.31 3.15
C LYS A 737 -11.80 5.81 3.26
N GLU A 738 -10.81 5.12 3.82
CA GLU A 738 -10.92 3.69 4.06
C GLU A 738 -11.91 3.39 5.20
N LEU A 739 -12.04 4.27 6.20
CA LEU A 739 -13.08 4.18 7.22
C LEU A 739 -14.48 4.32 6.61
N SER A 740 -14.70 5.30 5.72
CA SER A 740 -15.99 5.45 5.02
C SER A 740 -16.34 4.23 4.17
N LEU A 741 -15.34 3.54 3.58
CA LEU A 741 -15.57 2.28 2.88
C LEU A 741 -16.04 1.17 3.83
N ILE A 742 -15.47 1.08 5.03
CA ILE A 742 -15.88 0.09 6.04
C ILE A 742 -17.31 0.39 6.47
N SER A 743 -17.63 1.65 6.79
CA SER A 743 -19.00 2.07 7.09
C SER A 743 -19.93 1.70 5.94
N HIS A 744 -19.54 1.89 4.68
CA HIS A 744 -20.32 1.47 3.50
C HIS A 744 -20.60 -0.04 3.46
N GLU A 745 -19.59 -0.87 3.75
CA GLU A 745 -19.75 -2.32 3.83
C GLU A 745 -20.66 -2.76 4.98
N THR A 746 -20.55 -2.14 6.16
CA THR A 746 -21.39 -2.44 7.34
C THR A 746 -22.82 -1.92 7.20
N GLY A 747 -23.02 -0.83 6.44
CA GLY A 747 -24.31 -0.19 6.32
C GLY A 747 -24.53 0.95 7.32
N GLU A 748 -23.54 1.30 8.15
CA GLU A 748 -23.65 2.32 9.20
C GLU A 748 -23.50 3.75 8.67
N PHE A 749 -24.21 4.70 9.27
CA PHE A 749 -24.09 6.10 8.89
C PHE A 749 -22.91 6.79 9.59
N GLN A 750 -22.05 7.47 8.83
CA GLN A 750 -20.85 8.13 9.36
C GLN A 750 -21.12 9.61 9.72
N PHE A 751 -20.91 9.94 11.00
CA PHE A 751 -20.94 11.32 11.48
C PHE A 751 -19.61 12.03 11.19
N PRO A 752 -19.59 13.32 10.79
CA PRO A 752 -20.72 14.22 10.53
C PRO A 752 -21.28 14.16 9.10
N GLN A 753 -20.61 13.45 8.19
CA GLN A 753 -20.76 13.62 6.75
C GLN A 753 -22.13 13.17 6.20
N GLU A 754 -22.74 12.18 6.84
CA GLU A 754 -23.97 11.55 6.34
C GLU A 754 -25.21 11.95 7.16
N TYR A 755 -25.12 12.87 8.13
CA TYR A 755 -26.25 13.28 8.99
C TYR A 755 -26.77 14.68 8.64
N PRO A 756 -27.84 14.80 7.83
CA PRO A 756 -28.26 16.07 7.24
C PRO A 756 -28.96 17.05 8.19
N ASP A 757 -29.47 16.56 9.33
CA ASP A 757 -30.20 17.37 10.32
C ASP A 757 -29.28 17.97 11.40
N THR A 758 -28.01 17.60 11.42
CA THR A 758 -27.03 18.10 12.41
C THR A 758 -26.30 19.32 11.87
N ASP A 759 -26.02 20.30 12.74
CA ASP A 759 -25.28 21.52 12.35
C ASP A 759 -23.93 21.19 11.70
N ALA A 760 -23.21 20.20 12.24
CA ALA A 760 -21.95 19.71 11.70
C ALA A 760 -22.09 19.07 10.30
N GLY A 761 -23.22 18.39 10.04
CA GLY A 761 -23.52 17.81 8.74
C GLY A 761 -23.87 18.88 7.69
N ILE A 762 -24.57 19.94 8.10
CA ILE A 762 -24.88 21.09 7.25
C ILE A 762 -23.58 21.82 6.86
N GLU A 763 -22.69 22.09 7.82
CA GLU A 763 -21.38 22.69 7.56
C GLU A 763 -20.55 21.81 6.60
N TRP A 764 -20.54 20.49 6.83
CA TRP A 764 -19.86 19.55 5.95
C TRP A 764 -20.42 19.57 4.52
N ALA A 765 -21.74 19.51 4.37
CA ALA A 765 -22.40 19.55 3.07
C ALA A 765 -22.08 20.85 2.33
N SER A 766 -22.06 21.98 3.04
CA SER A 766 -21.74 23.31 2.51
C SER A 766 -20.28 23.40 2.04
N LYS A 767 -19.36 22.82 2.81
CA LYS A 767 -17.94 22.71 2.43
C LYS A 767 -17.77 21.87 1.16
N ILE A 768 -18.41 20.70 1.08
CA ILE A 768 -18.35 19.83 -0.09
C ILE A 768 -18.98 20.51 -1.31
N GLU A 769 -20.11 21.20 -1.14
CA GLU A 769 -20.74 21.99 -2.19
C GLU A 769 -19.77 23.06 -2.74
N ALA A 770 -19.11 23.83 -1.88
CA ALA A 770 -18.12 24.82 -2.29
C ALA A 770 -16.95 24.17 -3.07
N GLU A 771 -16.44 23.02 -2.61
CA GLU A 771 -15.40 22.28 -3.33
C GLU A 771 -15.87 21.81 -4.71
N GLN A 772 -17.09 21.25 -4.81
CA GLN A 772 -17.66 20.81 -6.09
C GLN A 772 -17.97 21.97 -7.04
N LEU A 773 -18.45 23.11 -6.52
CA LEU A 773 -18.64 24.35 -7.28
C LEU A 773 -17.32 24.89 -7.83
N THR A 774 -16.25 24.86 -7.03
CA THR A 774 -14.91 25.26 -7.51
C THR A 774 -14.38 24.31 -8.58
N TYR A 775 -14.67 23.01 -8.47
CA TYR A 775 -14.30 22.03 -9.49
C TYR A 775 -15.13 22.21 -10.77
N PHE A 776 -16.44 22.43 -10.65
CA PHE A 776 -17.36 22.64 -11.76
C PHE A 776 -17.07 23.93 -12.54
N SER A 777 -16.67 24.99 -11.84
CA SER A 777 -16.27 26.26 -12.45
C SER A 777 -14.92 26.18 -13.18
N LYS A 778 -14.01 25.32 -12.74
CA LYS A 778 -12.74 25.02 -13.44
C LYS A 778 -12.92 24.16 -14.68
N CYS A 779 -13.97 23.33 -14.73
CA CYS A 779 -14.24 22.47 -15.87
C CYS A 779 -14.79 23.29 -17.06
N PRO A 780 -14.24 23.13 -18.28
CA PRO A 780 -14.74 23.85 -19.45
C PRO A 780 -16.17 23.41 -19.82
N PRO A 781 -16.99 24.29 -20.43
CA PRO A 781 -18.41 24.04 -20.67
C PRO A 781 -18.75 22.73 -21.40
N SER A 782 -17.94 22.32 -22.38
CA SER A 782 -18.16 21.09 -23.16
C SER A 782 -17.72 19.80 -22.46
N LYS A 783 -17.07 19.90 -21.28
CA LYS A 783 -16.59 18.74 -20.51
C LYS A 783 -17.37 18.53 -19.21
N ARG A 784 -18.30 19.43 -18.88
CA ARG A 784 -19.14 19.35 -17.67
C ARG A 784 -20.59 18.98 -18.03
N PRO A 785 -21.33 18.29 -17.14
CA PRO A 785 -22.73 17.95 -17.37
C PRO A 785 -23.62 19.20 -17.38
N ASN A 786 -24.68 19.18 -18.19
CA ASN A 786 -25.72 20.21 -18.18
C ASN A 786 -26.88 19.76 -17.28
N PHE A 787 -26.92 20.30 -16.06
CA PHE A 787 -27.92 19.93 -15.06
C PHE A 787 -29.34 20.43 -15.39
N PHE A 788 -29.46 21.55 -16.12
CA PHE A 788 -30.75 22.10 -16.51
C PHE A 788 -31.49 21.17 -17.48
N LEU A 789 -30.78 20.65 -18.49
CA LEU A 789 -31.33 19.66 -19.43
C LEU A 789 -31.75 18.34 -18.76
N ASN A 790 -31.12 18.00 -17.64
CA ASN A 790 -31.40 16.79 -16.88
C ASN A 790 -32.48 16.99 -15.80
N GLY A 791 -33.06 18.19 -15.66
CA GLY A 791 -34.11 18.47 -14.68
C GLY A 791 -33.62 18.45 -13.22
N ILE A 792 -32.40 18.92 -12.95
CA ILE A 792 -31.83 18.88 -11.59
C ILE A 792 -31.74 20.29 -11.00
N ALA A 793 -32.44 20.51 -9.90
CA ALA A 793 -32.44 21.77 -9.16
C ALA A 793 -31.10 22.05 -8.47
N SER A 794 -30.60 21.09 -7.68
CA SER A 794 -29.35 21.20 -6.92
C SER A 794 -28.43 20.01 -7.16
N PRO A 795 -27.35 20.18 -7.95
CA PRO A 795 -26.47 19.08 -8.33
C PRO A 795 -25.36 18.78 -7.31
N PHE A 796 -25.10 19.67 -6.34
CA PHE A 796 -23.94 19.57 -5.45
C PHE A 796 -24.28 19.16 -4.02
N ARG A 797 -25.52 19.42 -3.58
CA ARG A 797 -26.07 18.90 -2.33
C ARG A 797 -27.59 18.69 -2.45
N PRO A 798 -28.17 17.68 -1.77
CA PRO A 798 -29.62 17.55 -1.69
C PRO A 798 -30.24 18.71 -0.88
N LEU A 799 -31.38 19.21 -1.34
CA LEU A 799 -32.14 20.29 -0.67
C LEU A 799 -33.19 19.69 0.27
N TRP A 800 -32.71 19.08 1.37
CA TRP A 800 -33.55 18.34 2.30
C TRP A 800 -34.74 19.14 2.86
N SER A 801 -34.51 20.40 3.21
CA SER A 801 -35.55 21.33 3.71
C SER A 801 -36.71 21.47 2.72
N ASN A 802 -36.38 21.69 1.44
CA ASN A 802 -37.37 21.86 0.39
C ASN A 802 -38.09 20.54 0.09
N ILE A 803 -37.35 19.42 0.00
CA ILE A 803 -37.94 18.10 -0.26
C ILE A 803 -38.95 17.74 0.84
N VAL A 804 -38.58 17.94 2.12
CA VAL A 804 -39.49 17.66 3.24
C VAL A 804 -40.69 18.58 3.20
N HIS A 805 -40.48 19.88 3.00
CA HIS A 805 -41.57 20.86 2.91
C HIS A 805 -42.55 20.53 1.78
N ASP A 806 -42.06 20.32 0.56
CA ASP A 806 -42.88 19.99 -0.62
C ASP A 806 -43.72 18.72 -0.37
N TRP A 807 -43.14 17.66 0.20
CA TRP A 807 -43.88 16.44 0.53
C TRP A 807 -44.89 16.62 1.67
N THR A 808 -44.62 17.51 2.62
CA THR A 808 -45.58 17.80 3.70
C THR A 808 -46.80 18.53 3.18
N VAL A 809 -46.60 19.49 2.27
CA VAL A 809 -47.71 20.22 1.60
C VAL A 809 -48.49 19.29 0.66
N GLU A 810 -47.81 18.41 -0.09
CA GLU A 810 -48.46 17.46 -1.00
C GLU A 810 -49.33 16.44 -0.25
N TYR A 811 -48.87 15.95 0.91
CA TYR A 811 -49.59 14.94 1.68
C TYR A 811 -50.69 15.53 2.56
N ASP A 812 -50.46 16.73 3.13
CA ASP A 812 -51.43 17.46 3.94
C ASP A 812 -51.51 18.93 3.51
N PRO A 813 -52.35 19.25 2.50
CA PRO A 813 -52.53 20.62 2.01
C PRO A 813 -53.14 21.56 3.06
N SER A 814 -53.76 21.01 4.11
CA SER A 814 -54.35 21.77 5.22
C SER A 814 -53.34 22.15 6.30
N SER A 815 -52.12 21.62 6.21
CA SER A 815 -51.03 21.90 7.12
C SER A 815 -50.62 23.38 7.02
N THR A 816 -51.03 24.18 8.00
CA THR A 816 -50.65 25.60 8.16
C THR A 816 -49.21 25.77 8.65
N VAL A 817 -48.33 24.79 8.45
CA VAL A 817 -46.95 24.84 8.95
C VAL A 817 -46.15 25.88 8.15
N ILE A 818 -46.24 27.10 8.68
CA ILE A 818 -45.48 28.28 8.33
C ILE A 818 -43.99 27.95 8.38
N ASN A 819 -43.34 28.00 7.22
CA ASN A 819 -41.91 28.36 7.05
C ASN A 819 -40.85 27.60 7.87
N SER A 820 -41.19 26.47 8.50
CA SER A 820 -40.21 25.63 9.18
C SER A 820 -39.33 24.92 8.15
N HIS A 821 -38.25 25.58 7.72
CA HIS A 821 -37.18 24.96 6.94
C HIS A 821 -36.42 23.87 7.74
N ARG A 822 -36.84 23.62 8.98
CA ARG A 822 -36.26 22.62 9.88
C ARG A 822 -36.97 21.28 9.73
N PHE A 823 -36.16 20.24 9.65
CA PHE A 823 -36.55 18.84 9.63
C PHE A 823 -35.65 18.08 10.61
N TYR A 824 -36.04 16.87 10.99
CA TYR A 824 -35.20 15.98 11.79
C TYR A 824 -35.15 14.58 11.18
N VAL A 825 -34.09 13.82 11.48
CA VAL A 825 -33.99 12.42 11.06
C VAL A 825 -34.65 11.53 12.11
N LEU A 826 -35.57 10.68 11.68
CA LEU A 826 -36.19 9.66 12.51
C LEU A 826 -35.19 8.51 12.73
N ARG A 827 -34.66 8.42 13.95
CA ARG A 827 -33.63 7.43 14.34
C ARG A 827 -34.19 6.22 15.08
N ASP A 828 -35.42 6.32 15.57
CA ASP A 828 -36.06 5.29 16.38
C ASP A 828 -36.80 4.28 15.49
N ARG A 829 -36.49 2.99 15.65
CA ARG A 829 -37.09 1.92 14.86
C ARG A 829 -38.49 1.54 15.34
N HIS A 830 -38.79 1.71 16.63
CA HIS A 830 -40.10 1.36 17.18
C HIS A 830 -41.20 2.30 16.69
N ARG A 831 -40.82 3.49 16.20
CA ARG A 831 -41.72 4.48 15.60
C ARG A 831 -42.03 4.27 14.13
N LEU A 832 -41.44 3.25 13.50
CA LEU A 832 -41.74 2.88 12.13
C LEU A 832 -43.02 2.02 12.01
N SER A 833 -43.80 1.86 13.08
CA SER A 833 -45.14 1.27 13.00
C SER A 833 -46.07 2.20 12.20
N LEU A 834 -46.86 1.62 11.29
CA LEU A 834 -47.68 2.34 10.31
C LEU A 834 -48.59 3.41 10.94
N ASP A 835 -49.08 3.16 12.15
CA ASP A 835 -50.04 4.04 12.85
C ASP A 835 -49.42 5.33 13.39
N ASN A 836 -48.11 5.34 13.68
CA ASN A 836 -47.39 6.50 14.25
C ASN A 836 -46.67 7.36 13.18
N LEU A 837 -46.58 6.90 11.93
CA LEU A 837 -45.83 7.59 10.88
C LEU A 837 -46.42 8.96 10.50
N ARG A 838 -47.74 9.14 10.64
CA ARG A 838 -48.44 10.39 10.30
C ARG A 838 -48.05 11.56 11.20
N GLN A 839 -47.60 11.30 12.44
CA GLN A 839 -47.16 12.34 13.38
C GLN A 839 -45.77 12.91 13.04
N HIS A 840 -45.04 12.26 12.12
CA HIS A 840 -43.65 12.58 11.80
C HIS A 840 -43.49 13.07 10.34
N LEU A 841 -44.47 13.79 9.79
CA LEU A 841 -44.44 14.26 8.39
C LEU A 841 -43.22 15.13 8.05
N HIS A 842 -42.75 15.97 8.99
CA HIS A 842 -41.56 16.82 8.82
C HIS A 842 -40.22 16.09 9.10
N SER A 843 -40.18 14.77 8.90
CA SER A 843 -38.98 13.97 9.17
C SER A 843 -38.39 13.29 7.94
N LEU A 844 -37.10 12.97 8.05
CA LEU A 844 -36.38 12.13 7.11
C LEU A 844 -36.21 10.72 7.68
N VAL A 845 -36.42 9.72 6.85
CA VAL A 845 -36.22 8.31 7.20
C VAL A 845 -34.90 7.82 6.60
N PRO A 846 -33.96 7.30 7.41
CA PRO A 846 -32.75 6.68 6.90
C PRO A 846 -33.09 5.41 6.12
N ILE A 847 -32.43 5.21 4.99
CA ILE A 847 -32.68 4.07 4.12
C ILE A 847 -31.38 3.52 3.53
N ARG A 848 -31.43 2.25 3.13
CA ARG A 848 -30.41 1.59 2.32
C ARG A 848 -31.02 1.13 1.00
N ILE A 849 -30.28 1.32 -0.07
CA ILE A 849 -30.70 0.98 -1.41
C ILE A 849 -29.69 0.01 -2.03
N SER A 850 -30.19 -0.99 -2.75
CA SER A 850 -29.38 -1.91 -3.53
C SER A 850 -29.93 -2.04 -4.95
N ILE A 851 -29.05 -2.00 -5.96
CA ILE A 851 -29.49 -2.16 -7.36
C ILE A 851 -29.91 -3.62 -7.60
N LYS A 852 -31.10 -3.81 -8.17
CA LYS A 852 -31.55 -5.12 -8.67
C LYS A 852 -30.99 -5.36 -10.07
N GLY A 853 -29.78 -5.92 -10.17
CA GLY A 853 -29.16 -6.35 -11.42
C GLY A 853 -27.68 -6.01 -11.55
N ARG A 854 -27.05 -6.50 -12.64
CA ARG A 854 -25.60 -6.28 -12.90
C ARG A 854 -25.27 -4.89 -13.47
N LYS A 855 -26.26 -4.10 -13.88
CA LYS A 855 -26.08 -2.81 -14.57
C LYS A 855 -26.61 -1.66 -13.72
N GLY A 856 -25.75 -0.70 -13.42
CA GLY A 856 -26.10 0.54 -12.71
C GLY A 856 -25.01 0.93 -11.72
N ILE A 857 -24.81 2.23 -11.55
CA ILE A 857 -23.83 2.79 -10.61
C ILE A 857 -24.63 3.68 -9.65
N ILE A 858 -24.38 3.49 -8.36
CA ILE A 858 -24.81 4.44 -7.33
C ILE A 858 -23.58 5.23 -6.92
N ASP A 859 -23.70 6.55 -6.91
CA ASP A 859 -22.72 7.49 -6.36
C ASP A 859 -23.40 8.49 -5.40
N ASN A 860 -22.62 9.34 -4.74
CA ASN A 860 -23.12 10.37 -3.81
C ASN A 860 -23.99 11.45 -4.48
N THR A 861 -24.21 11.35 -5.79
CA THR A 861 -25.05 12.26 -6.57
C THR A 861 -26.30 11.55 -7.10
N THR A 862 -26.66 10.43 -6.50
CA THR A 862 -27.83 9.65 -6.89
C THR A 862 -29.07 10.15 -6.15
N LEU A 863 -30.13 10.43 -6.91
CA LEU A 863 -31.44 10.84 -6.44
C LEU A 863 -32.44 9.68 -6.55
N ILE A 864 -33.43 9.68 -5.68
CA ILE A 864 -34.42 8.60 -5.53
C ILE A 864 -35.79 9.12 -5.94
N TYR A 865 -36.51 8.36 -6.74
CA TYR A 865 -37.75 8.76 -7.38
C TYR A 865 -38.86 7.74 -7.16
N LEU A 866 -40.09 8.26 -7.07
CA LEU A 866 -41.31 7.48 -6.98
C LEU A 866 -41.63 6.89 -8.38
N PRO A 867 -41.81 5.57 -8.52
CA PRO A 867 -42.25 4.97 -9.78
C PRO A 867 -43.69 5.37 -10.10
N THR A 868 -43.98 5.60 -11.38
CA THR A 868 -45.36 5.81 -11.84
C THR A 868 -46.10 4.47 -11.97
N MET A 869 -47.43 4.52 -12.06
CA MET A 869 -48.24 3.30 -12.28
C MET A 869 -47.88 2.61 -13.60
N ASP A 870 -47.48 3.36 -14.63
CA ASP A 870 -47.04 2.81 -15.91
C ASP A 870 -45.68 2.12 -15.81
N ASP A 871 -44.74 2.70 -15.03
CA ASP A 871 -43.44 2.07 -14.76
C ASP A 871 -43.62 0.70 -14.06
N LEU A 872 -44.62 0.58 -13.18
CA LEU A 872 -44.94 -0.65 -12.45
C LEU A 872 -45.60 -1.72 -13.33
N LYS A 873 -46.44 -1.32 -14.29
CA LYS A 873 -47.12 -2.24 -15.23
C LYS A 873 -46.16 -2.86 -16.25
N ASP A 874 -45.29 -2.04 -16.86
CA ASP A 874 -44.51 -2.49 -18.03
C ASP A 874 -43.19 -3.17 -17.67
N ASN A 875 -42.76 -3.12 -16.39
CA ASN A 875 -41.48 -3.67 -15.90
C ASN A 875 -40.30 -3.38 -16.87
N LYS A 876 -40.33 -2.19 -17.50
CA LYS A 876 -39.43 -1.80 -18.59
C LYS A 876 -37.98 -1.91 -18.13
N LYS A 877 -37.15 -2.60 -18.93
CA LYS A 877 -35.71 -2.77 -18.67
C LYS A 877 -34.96 -1.43 -18.69
N THR A 878 -35.47 -0.44 -19.42
CA THR A 878 -34.86 0.90 -19.56
C THR A 878 -35.94 1.97 -19.50
N ILE A 879 -35.84 2.81 -18.46
CA ILE A 879 -36.69 3.97 -18.22
C ILE A 879 -35.79 5.20 -18.39
N VAL A 880 -36.21 6.18 -19.20
CA VAL A 880 -35.42 7.37 -19.56
C VAL A 880 -36.20 8.63 -19.19
N GLU A 881 -35.48 9.65 -18.74
CA GLU A 881 -36.02 10.98 -18.46
C GLU A 881 -36.09 11.83 -19.73
N SER A 882 -37.18 12.59 -19.88
CA SER A 882 -37.34 13.58 -20.93
C SER A 882 -36.32 14.73 -20.83
N ARG A 883 -35.98 15.36 -21.96
CA ARG A 883 -35.07 16.52 -21.94
C ARG A 883 -35.81 17.77 -21.50
N HIS A 884 -35.31 18.40 -20.45
CA HIS A 884 -35.87 19.63 -19.87
C HIS A 884 -35.34 20.89 -20.58
N CYS A 885 -36.00 22.03 -20.37
CA CYS A 885 -35.62 23.31 -20.98
C CYS A 885 -34.27 23.84 -20.45
N ASP A 886 -33.39 24.24 -21.37
CA ASP A 886 -32.07 24.82 -21.04
C ASP A 886 -32.17 26.32 -20.67
N ARG A 887 -32.68 26.59 -19.46
CA ARG A 887 -32.82 27.96 -18.91
C ARG A 887 -31.49 28.73 -18.93
N ALA A 888 -30.37 28.04 -18.72
CA ALA A 888 -29.04 28.62 -18.74
C ALA A 888 -28.66 29.20 -20.12
N ARG A 889 -28.96 28.49 -21.19
CA ARG A 889 -28.72 28.97 -22.57
C ARG A 889 -29.62 30.15 -22.92
N ILE A 890 -30.84 30.20 -22.39
CA ILE A 890 -31.77 31.33 -22.57
C ILE A 890 -31.21 32.58 -21.91
N GLU A 891 -30.77 32.49 -20.66
CA GLU A 891 -30.17 33.63 -19.94
C GLU A 891 -28.84 34.07 -20.55
N GLU A 892 -28.00 33.15 -21.04
CA GLU A 892 -26.80 33.51 -21.82
C GLU A 892 -27.16 34.32 -23.07
N ARG A 893 -28.22 33.94 -23.80
CA ARG A 893 -28.70 34.69 -24.97
C ARG A 893 -29.21 36.08 -24.59
N LYS A 894 -29.94 36.21 -23.49
CA LYS A 894 -30.43 37.52 -22.98
C LYS A 894 -29.28 38.45 -22.59
N MET A 895 -28.30 37.95 -21.84
CA MET A 895 -27.13 38.72 -21.40
C MET A 895 -26.25 39.19 -22.58
N LYS A 896 -26.07 38.32 -23.59
CA LYS A 896 -25.38 38.70 -24.85
C LYS A 896 -26.15 39.76 -25.62
N LYS A 897 -27.48 39.64 -25.70
CA LYS A 897 -28.34 40.68 -26.30
C LYS A 897 -28.23 42.01 -25.55
N ALA A 898 -28.06 41.98 -24.23
CA ALA A 898 -27.88 43.15 -23.37
C ALA A 898 -26.46 43.76 -23.38
N LYS A 899 -25.52 43.26 -24.22
CA LYS A 899 -24.10 43.69 -24.30
C LYS A 899 -23.35 43.69 -22.95
N GLN A 900 -23.78 42.90 -21.97
CA GLN A 900 -23.12 42.80 -20.68
C GLN A 900 -21.92 41.84 -20.73
N SER A 901 -20.87 42.10 -19.93
CA SER A 901 -19.70 41.21 -19.87
C SER A 901 -20.07 39.83 -19.30
N TYR A 902 -20.07 38.80 -20.16
CA TYR A 902 -20.49 37.45 -19.78
C TYR A 902 -19.31 36.60 -19.32
N GLN A 903 -19.14 36.48 -18.00
CA GLN A 903 -18.20 35.52 -17.40
C GLN A 903 -18.86 34.12 -17.30
N LYS A 904 -18.79 33.32 -18.38
CA LYS A 904 -19.51 32.03 -18.55
C LYS A 904 -19.57 31.11 -17.33
N GLY A 905 -18.49 31.06 -16.55
CA GLY A 905 -18.39 30.21 -15.35
C GLY A 905 -19.19 30.74 -14.16
N LYS A 906 -19.11 32.05 -13.88
CA LYS A 906 -19.75 32.68 -12.71
C LYS A 906 -21.25 32.86 -12.90
N THR A 907 -21.70 33.19 -14.12
CA THR A 907 -23.13 33.36 -14.40
C THR A 907 -23.91 32.05 -14.26
N MET A 908 -23.31 30.92 -14.64
CA MET A 908 -23.93 29.59 -14.49
C MET A 908 -24.09 29.17 -13.04
N VAL A 909 -23.09 29.45 -12.19
CA VAL A 909 -23.16 29.18 -10.75
C VAL A 909 -24.28 30.01 -10.13
N LYS A 910 -24.35 31.32 -10.45
CA LYS A 910 -25.43 32.20 -9.99
C LYS A 910 -26.82 31.70 -10.39
N LEU A 911 -26.98 31.16 -11.61
CA LEU A 911 -28.26 30.60 -12.06
C LEU A 911 -28.64 29.32 -11.31
N ILE A 912 -27.67 28.46 -10.97
CA ILE A 912 -27.90 27.27 -10.14
C ILE A 912 -28.32 27.69 -8.72
N GLU A 913 -27.62 28.65 -8.12
CA GLU A 913 -27.94 29.20 -6.80
C GLU A 913 -29.32 29.87 -6.78
N GLN A 914 -29.63 30.71 -7.78
CA GLN A 914 -30.95 31.35 -7.91
C GLN A 914 -32.07 30.32 -8.06
N ARG A 915 -31.84 29.24 -8.81
CA ARG A 915 -32.83 28.16 -8.96
C ARG A 915 -33.03 27.40 -7.65
N ALA A 916 -31.95 27.07 -6.95
CA ALA A 916 -32.02 26.38 -5.65
C ALA A 916 -32.78 27.21 -4.59
N ASN A 917 -32.67 28.55 -4.67
CA ASN A 917 -33.32 29.47 -3.73
C ASN A 917 -34.74 29.90 -4.16
N ASN A 918 -35.22 29.47 -5.33
CA ASN A 918 -36.55 29.86 -5.82
C ASN A 918 -37.64 29.02 -5.13
N SER A 919 -38.27 29.56 -4.10
CA SER A 919 -39.35 28.91 -3.34
C SER A 919 -40.67 28.74 -4.11
N LYS A 920 -40.82 29.35 -5.29
CA LYS A 920 -42.08 29.31 -6.06
C LYS A 920 -42.31 28.01 -6.82
N GLN A 921 -41.28 27.19 -7.03
CA GLN A 921 -41.38 25.96 -7.80
C GLN A 921 -41.02 24.76 -6.90
N ALA A 922 -41.98 23.85 -6.71
CA ALA A 922 -41.77 22.63 -5.93
C ALA A 922 -40.73 21.73 -6.61
N ILE A 923 -39.66 21.40 -5.87
CA ILE A 923 -38.50 20.65 -6.36
C ILE A 923 -38.88 19.18 -6.62
N ILE A 924 -39.90 18.67 -5.93
CA ILE A 924 -40.39 17.31 -6.13
C ILE A 924 -40.93 17.07 -7.55
N HIS A 925 -41.33 18.13 -8.28
CA HIS A 925 -41.90 18.07 -9.63
C HIS A 925 -40.91 18.49 -10.75
N ASP A 926 -39.61 18.63 -10.45
CA ASP A 926 -38.62 19.07 -11.44
C ASP A 926 -38.32 18.02 -12.53
N CYS A 927 -38.78 16.79 -12.36
CA CYS A 927 -38.61 15.66 -13.30
C CYS A 927 -39.96 15.00 -13.60
N ASP A 928 -40.01 14.17 -14.64
CA ASP A 928 -41.19 13.38 -15.01
C ASP A 928 -41.68 12.48 -13.85
N ARG A 929 -40.75 12.05 -12.97
CA ARG A 929 -41.04 11.27 -11.77
C ARG A 929 -40.82 12.12 -10.53
N LYS A 930 -41.68 11.95 -9.52
CA LYS A 930 -41.58 12.69 -8.25
C LYS A 930 -40.33 12.30 -7.47
N LEU A 931 -39.57 13.28 -6.99
CA LEU A 931 -38.37 13.07 -6.17
C LEU A 931 -38.75 12.68 -4.74
N LEU A 932 -38.30 11.52 -4.25
CA LEU A 932 -38.52 11.05 -2.88
C LEU A 932 -37.41 11.47 -1.90
N GLY A 933 -36.17 11.54 -2.38
CA GLY A 933 -35.01 11.74 -1.54
C GLY A 933 -33.70 11.60 -2.30
N ALA A 934 -32.60 11.46 -1.56
CA ALA A 934 -31.26 11.39 -2.12
C ALA A 934 -30.35 10.43 -1.38
N ILE A 935 -29.29 9.99 -2.05
CA ILE A 935 -28.23 9.16 -1.50
C ILE A 935 -27.09 10.06 -1.04
N THR A 936 -26.70 9.96 0.23
CA THR A 936 -25.54 10.68 0.78
C THR A 936 -24.23 9.97 0.45
N SER A 937 -24.27 8.63 0.44
CA SER A 937 -23.09 7.78 0.28
C SER A 937 -23.42 6.59 -0.63
N GLY A 938 -22.79 6.55 -1.81
CA GLY A 938 -23.03 5.57 -2.85
C GLY A 938 -21.74 4.93 -3.35
N ALA A 939 -21.63 3.61 -3.25
CA ALA A 939 -20.46 2.87 -3.70
C ALA A 939 -20.77 1.41 -4.03
N PHE A 940 -19.80 0.74 -4.66
CA PHE A 940 -19.85 -0.70 -4.84
C PHE A 940 -19.56 -1.41 -3.51
N GLN A 941 -20.47 -2.28 -3.08
CA GLN A 941 -20.31 -3.10 -1.88
C GLN A 941 -19.76 -4.48 -2.26
N PHE A 942 -18.55 -4.78 -1.81
CA PHE A 942 -17.84 -6.02 -2.11
C PHE A 942 -18.54 -7.24 -1.52
N SER A 943 -19.16 -7.10 -0.34
CA SER A 943 -19.89 -8.19 0.32
C SER A 943 -21.15 -8.64 -0.43
N LYS A 944 -21.93 -7.71 -1.00
CA LYS A 944 -23.12 -8.03 -1.82
C LYS A 944 -22.80 -8.19 -3.32
N ALA A 945 -21.57 -7.87 -3.73
CA ALA A 945 -21.14 -7.80 -5.14
C ALA A 945 -22.05 -6.92 -6.03
N CYS A 946 -22.64 -5.87 -5.46
CA CYS A 946 -23.53 -4.95 -6.17
C CYS A 946 -23.32 -3.50 -5.69
N CYS A 947 -23.79 -2.53 -6.47
CA CYS A 947 -23.83 -1.13 -6.03
C CYS A 947 -24.94 -0.94 -5.01
N THR A 948 -24.55 -0.38 -3.86
CA THR A 948 -25.47 -0.02 -2.79
C THR A 948 -25.28 1.46 -2.43
N GLY A 949 -26.31 2.03 -1.82
CA GLY A 949 -26.29 3.41 -1.35
C GLY A 949 -27.02 3.54 -0.04
N LYS A 950 -26.66 4.58 0.71
CA LYS A 950 -27.34 5.00 1.93
C LYS A 950 -27.77 6.44 1.78
N GLY A 951 -28.93 6.75 2.32
CA GLY A 951 -29.49 8.08 2.18
C GLY A 951 -30.74 8.24 2.99
N PHE A 952 -31.55 9.20 2.57
CA PHE A 952 -32.76 9.58 3.26
C PHE A 952 -33.89 9.82 2.28
N ILE A 953 -35.11 9.51 2.72
CA ILE A 953 -36.36 9.82 2.02
C ILE A 953 -37.25 10.64 2.97
N ALA A 954 -38.02 11.56 2.42
CA ALA A 954 -39.02 12.31 3.19
C ALA A 954 -40.20 11.43 3.61
N MET A 955 -40.69 11.59 4.84
CA MET A 955 -41.77 10.76 5.39
C MET A 955 -43.05 10.82 4.54
N GLY A 956 -43.47 12.00 4.07
CA GLY A 956 -44.65 12.14 3.20
C GLY A 956 -44.53 11.35 1.89
N GLY A 957 -43.33 11.33 1.29
CA GLY A 957 -43.04 10.52 0.11
C GLY A 957 -43.07 9.01 0.37
N LEU A 958 -42.58 8.60 1.54
CA LEU A 958 -42.65 7.20 1.98
C LEU A 958 -44.10 6.75 2.19
N LEU A 959 -44.93 7.55 2.86
CA LEU A 959 -46.36 7.26 3.06
C LEU A 959 -47.09 7.10 1.72
N THR A 960 -46.80 7.98 0.76
CA THR A 960 -47.34 7.91 -0.60
C THR A 960 -46.92 6.62 -1.31
N LEU A 961 -45.64 6.23 -1.20
CA LEU A 961 -45.13 4.97 -1.76
C LEU A 961 -45.83 3.75 -1.13
N LEU A 962 -46.04 3.74 0.18
CA LEU A 962 -46.73 2.66 0.90
C LEU A 962 -48.20 2.56 0.49
N GLN A 963 -48.90 3.69 0.34
CA GLN A 963 -50.29 3.73 -0.13
C GLN A 963 -50.42 3.17 -1.56
N GLN A 964 -49.54 3.58 -2.48
CA GLN A 964 -49.52 3.06 -3.85
C GLN A 964 -49.33 1.54 -3.89
N GLN A 965 -48.52 0.99 -2.99
CA GLN A 965 -48.26 -0.45 -2.91
C GLN A 965 -49.39 -1.24 -2.24
N GLN A 966 -50.10 -0.66 -1.26
CA GLN A 966 -51.28 -1.29 -0.65
C GLN A 966 -52.44 -1.47 -1.65
N GLN A 967 -52.61 -0.51 -2.57
CA GLN A 967 -53.62 -0.59 -3.63
C GLN A 967 -53.34 -1.75 -4.61
N GLN A 968 -52.09 -2.22 -4.72
CA GLN A 968 -51.69 -3.37 -5.53
C GLN A 968 -51.84 -4.68 -4.74
N LYS A 969 -53.09 -5.13 -4.51
CA LYS A 969 -53.48 -6.26 -3.63
C LYS A 969 -52.80 -7.64 -3.88
N ASN A 970 -51.97 -7.84 -4.92
CA ASN A 970 -51.50 -9.17 -5.36
C ASN A 970 -49.99 -9.46 -5.33
N ALA A 971 -49.12 -8.67 -4.70
CA ALA A 971 -47.69 -9.01 -4.70
C ALA A 971 -46.97 -8.73 -3.38
N LYS A 972 -47.02 -9.69 -2.44
CA LYS A 972 -46.15 -9.79 -1.25
C LYS A 972 -44.62 -9.68 -1.55
N LYS A 973 -44.19 -9.60 -2.82
CA LYS A 973 -42.78 -9.47 -3.26
C LYS A 973 -42.40 -8.11 -3.91
N GLN A 974 -43.31 -7.13 -4.04
CA GLN A 974 -43.05 -5.85 -4.73
C GLN A 974 -42.95 -4.60 -3.83
N PHE A 975 -43.25 -4.71 -2.52
CA PHE A 975 -43.32 -3.62 -1.53
C PHE A 975 -42.05 -2.74 -1.31
N GLN A 976 -40.99 -2.89 -2.10
CA GLN A 976 -39.67 -2.30 -1.81
C GLN A 976 -38.96 -1.75 -3.05
N ARG A 977 -39.67 -1.47 -4.15
CA ARG A 977 -39.03 -1.00 -5.39
C ARG A 977 -39.15 0.51 -5.57
N VAL A 978 -38.02 1.14 -5.83
CA VAL A 978 -37.92 2.58 -6.17
C VAL A 978 -37.07 2.75 -7.43
N LEU A 979 -37.20 3.92 -8.07
CA LEU A 979 -36.34 4.31 -9.17
C LEU A 979 -35.20 5.18 -8.65
N ILE A 980 -34.00 4.98 -9.19
CA ILE A 980 -32.84 5.81 -8.88
C ILE A 980 -32.23 6.37 -10.16
N ARG A 981 -31.66 7.57 -10.07
CA ARG A 981 -30.98 8.25 -11.18
C ARG A 981 -29.84 9.12 -10.66
N THR A 982 -28.66 9.03 -11.28
CA THR A 982 -27.53 9.92 -11.00
C THR A 982 -27.72 11.27 -11.67
N ILE A 983 -27.25 12.38 -11.09
CA ILE A 983 -27.35 13.72 -11.72
C ILE A 983 -26.74 13.82 -13.14
N LYS A 984 -25.82 12.91 -13.48
CA LYS A 984 -25.11 12.91 -14.77
C LYS A 984 -25.81 12.10 -15.85
N SER A 985 -26.84 11.33 -15.50
CA SER A 985 -27.49 10.36 -16.39
C SER A 985 -28.99 10.63 -16.51
N GLN A 986 -29.55 10.35 -17.69
CA GLN A 986 -31.00 10.40 -17.93
C GLN A 986 -31.67 9.05 -17.69
N TYR A 987 -30.90 8.00 -17.39
CA TYR A 987 -31.45 6.65 -17.24
C TYR A 987 -31.84 6.38 -15.79
N TYR A 988 -33.09 5.96 -15.60
CA TYR A 988 -33.56 5.39 -14.34
C TYR A 988 -33.15 3.92 -14.23
N ARG A 989 -32.91 3.50 -12.99
CA ARG A 989 -32.62 2.11 -12.63
C ARG A 989 -33.50 1.69 -11.46
N TRP A 990 -33.95 0.44 -11.50
CA TRP A 990 -34.67 -0.15 -10.38
C TRP A 990 -33.75 -0.50 -9.23
N ALA A 991 -34.16 -0.15 -8.03
CA ALA A 991 -33.45 -0.50 -6.81
C ALA A 991 -34.42 -1.00 -5.73
N SER A 992 -33.92 -1.91 -4.89
CA SER A 992 -34.60 -2.38 -3.69
C SER A 992 -34.26 -1.51 -2.50
N LEU A 993 -35.28 -1.17 -1.73
CA LEU A 993 -35.21 -0.33 -0.55
C LEU A 993 -35.31 -1.18 0.73
N GLU A 994 -34.37 -0.96 1.63
CA GLU A 994 -34.27 -1.55 2.97
C GLU A 994 -34.32 -0.38 3.98
N PHE A 995 -35.23 -0.44 4.97
CA PHE A 995 -35.33 0.54 6.06
C PHE A 995 -34.38 0.20 7.21
#